data_AF-A0AAX1MYX7-F1
#
_entry.id   AF-A0AAX1MYX7-F1
#
_cell.length_a   1.000
_cell.length_b   1.000
_cell.length_c   1.000
_cell.angle_alpha   90.00
_cell.angle_beta   90.00
_cell.angle_gamma   90.00
#
_symmetry.space_group_name_H-M   'P 1'
#
loop_
_entity.id
_entity.type
_entity.pdbx_description
1 polymer ?
#
loop_
_entity_poly.entity_id
_entity_poly.type
_entity_poly.pdbx_seq_one_letter_code
_entity_poly.pdbx_strand_id
1 'polypeptide(L)'
;MKISFYSICLFVLLFHSVIGQDKSQHVVVDPQGHSQIIRKVVFSSNNQKIYSVSEDRTMRVWDVPSSSLSHTFWGNMSKGADGGYGALTLSPDNKLIAIAGDLKDHEISIINLTTGQQIASLLGHDSSVSDLQFSSDGEYLISAGADNTVRVWYIPFLENEVFEEEPYEELSIEEHTDLVYNIDLSEDGSRLVTSSFDGTVRMYSMSVGMKSAALMKVWETSDRFTNVEISVDNKFVVAGDDHGRVYVWNTNGTEVASLTDTEGFITSLEFSDNDELLLVTDSKGNIVLYDTEAWVKHKSIDNKKGIVSSAQFANLSKNYILTAIGDHPEINIWDISKNKIVRTFKSDTKSFQDVTVNGSEVYLTKENQSVMIDFEGMKVDLNAKNTESASAIDKENLTLNDEYTIQYNDIQIDADDEIVTFGKLPSQIVISTKSSLKLYDLQGEEQLELMGCLGTVDELYYLNNNKYLLGKSADFTYHVWNLATGEHLVSAYISDNNDWIIWSPKGYYEASAGGEQYVGFLVSHGFGVLGEFNKLSSLSNRFHQPQILKKIYQSGGFKEANISNHQPIDIAEIKPKVEWASPLSEDEIIDDAVQVTATVQSKLPLSSLRLLLNARPYPQIQIDESLEERVYTYNIEQKINIPFHFGSIQLFIENKEISYLTNPRHVSTEDVNDSYSLDDLLKQTSVKDKKDIHVVSIGISEFANNALNLKYADKDAMSLADAFLGQQRGELFNEVKLKRLTNSDATKENILQSINDLKTEVTSKDMTVIYISTHGLEYKNQLHLTPYDVNLNTFSTSALGWDELQQSIAQLPSQVIVFFDVQKGRDLGSQLKATQLVEEVRQLSSDENNISVFASNNMGEVPMNDENNGHSLFVEVLLEGLGKGLADNTGDHFISIKELAQFVCDQVQERSEDQQHPIIVIPTAAPNILIGNLKSN
;
A
#
# COMPACT_ATOMS: atom_id res chain seq x y z
N MET A 1 15.82 54.95 -10.01
CA MET A 1 15.06 54.75 -11.26
C MET A 1 14.36 53.41 -11.10
N LYS A 2 13.05 53.41 -10.82
CA LYS A 2 12.25 52.21 -10.54
C LYS A 2 12.14 51.40 -11.84
N ILE A 3 12.84 50.27 -11.91
CA ILE A 3 12.58 49.24 -12.92
C ILE A 3 11.48 48.35 -12.33
N SER A 4 10.42 48.18 -13.12
CA SER A 4 9.14 47.59 -12.75
C SER A 4 9.27 46.09 -12.45
N PHE A 5 8.64 45.66 -11.35
CA PHE A 5 8.42 44.27 -10.91
C PHE A 5 7.91 43.34 -12.03
N TYR A 6 7.21 43.90 -13.04
CA TYR A 6 6.70 43.14 -14.19
C TYR A 6 7.78 42.58 -15.13
N SER A 7 8.99 43.15 -15.16
CA SER A 7 10.05 42.64 -16.05
C SER A 7 10.81 41.44 -15.49
N ILE A 8 10.71 41.17 -14.17
CA ILE A 8 11.31 39.98 -13.54
C ILE A 8 10.34 38.79 -13.63
N CYS A 9 9.03 39.01 -13.43
CA CYS A 9 8.02 37.97 -13.68
C CYS A 9 8.00 37.49 -15.13
N LEU A 10 8.26 38.36 -16.11
CA LEU A 10 8.34 37.95 -17.52
C LEU A 10 9.63 37.16 -17.85
N PHE A 11 10.70 37.35 -17.07
CA PHE A 11 11.96 36.61 -17.26
C PHE A 11 11.90 35.22 -16.63
N VAL A 12 11.14 35.04 -15.55
CA VAL A 12 10.87 33.72 -14.93
C VAL A 12 9.84 32.91 -15.73
N LEU A 13 8.86 33.56 -16.37
CA LEU A 13 7.89 32.89 -17.26
C LEU A 13 8.52 32.40 -18.58
N LEU A 14 9.64 32.97 -19.02
CA LEU A 14 10.34 32.53 -20.23
C LEU A 14 11.25 31.30 -20.00
N PHE A 15 11.68 31.03 -18.76
CA PHE A 15 12.38 29.77 -18.42
C PHE A 15 11.43 28.61 -18.07
N HIS A 16 10.21 28.89 -17.60
CA HIS A 16 9.16 27.87 -17.48
C HIS A 16 8.62 27.39 -18.84
N SER A 17 9.02 28.02 -19.95
CA SER A 17 8.56 27.66 -21.30
C SER A 17 9.52 26.76 -22.10
N VAL A 18 10.58 26.20 -21.49
CA VAL A 18 11.54 25.32 -22.20
C VAL A 18 11.79 23.96 -21.53
N ILE A 19 11.32 23.75 -20.29
CA ILE A 19 11.18 22.38 -19.75
C ILE A 19 9.76 21.96 -20.06
N GLY A 20 9.56 21.13 -21.09
CA GLY A 20 8.24 20.56 -21.35
C GLY A 20 7.76 19.86 -20.08
N GLN A 21 6.63 20.29 -19.51
CA GLN A 21 5.91 19.50 -18.52
C GLN A 21 5.53 18.19 -19.21
N ASP A 22 6.31 17.14 -18.99
CA ASP A 22 5.99 15.81 -19.47
C ASP A 22 4.86 15.28 -18.59
N LYS A 23 3.62 15.60 -18.96
CA LYS A 23 2.43 14.96 -18.40
C LYS A 23 2.41 13.52 -18.91
N SER A 24 3.14 12.66 -18.21
CA SER A 24 3.19 11.24 -18.48
C SER A 24 2.15 10.51 -17.62
N GLN A 25 1.58 9.45 -18.17
CA GLN A 25 0.70 8.55 -17.44
C GLN A 25 1.18 7.12 -17.64
N HIS A 26 1.33 6.40 -16.53
CA HIS A 26 1.83 5.03 -16.52
C HIS A 26 0.88 4.15 -15.73
N VAL A 27 0.66 2.93 -16.22
CA VAL A 27 -0.07 1.92 -15.43
C VAL A 27 0.94 1.25 -14.51
N VAL A 28 0.74 1.37 -13.19
CA VAL A 28 1.65 0.90 -12.14
C VAL A 28 0.93 0.01 -11.15
N VAL A 29 1.69 -0.84 -10.47
CA VAL A 29 1.20 -1.64 -9.34
C VAL A 29 1.34 -0.84 -8.03
N ASP A 30 0.33 -0.91 -7.16
CA ASP A 30 0.41 -0.55 -5.75
C ASP A 30 0.15 -1.82 -4.93
N PRO A 31 1.20 -2.50 -4.44
CA PRO A 31 1.04 -3.71 -3.66
C PRO A 31 0.59 -3.44 -2.21
N GLN A 32 0.11 -2.23 -1.91
CA GLN A 32 -0.31 -1.78 -0.58
C GLN A 32 0.81 -1.86 0.49
N GLY A 33 2.05 -1.84 0.03
CA GLY A 33 3.25 -1.66 0.84
C GLY A 33 4.44 -1.38 -0.05
N HIS A 34 5.64 -1.29 0.52
CA HIS A 34 6.82 -0.98 -0.30
C HIS A 34 7.21 -2.15 -1.18
N SER A 35 7.55 -1.87 -2.44
CA SER A 35 7.97 -2.89 -3.41
C SER A 35 9.49 -2.97 -3.62
N GLN A 36 10.23 -2.00 -3.07
CA GLN A 36 11.68 -1.94 -3.10
C GLN A 36 12.25 -1.52 -1.74
N ILE A 37 13.57 -1.32 -1.67
CA ILE A 37 14.29 -1.02 -0.43
C ILE A 37 13.67 0.17 0.29
N ILE A 38 13.28 -0.04 1.55
CA ILE A 38 12.86 1.03 2.44
C ILE A 38 14.12 1.71 2.95
N ARG A 39 14.28 3.01 2.73
CA ARG A 39 15.51 3.74 3.07
C ARG A 39 15.45 4.40 4.44
N LYS A 40 14.32 4.98 4.82
CA LYS A 40 14.15 5.64 6.12
C LYS A 40 12.73 5.47 6.65
N VAL A 41 12.61 5.34 7.96
CA VAL A 41 11.32 5.29 8.68
C VAL A 41 11.33 6.27 9.85
N VAL A 42 10.20 6.91 10.12
CA VAL A 42 10.02 7.77 11.30
C VAL A 42 8.67 7.55 11.98
N PHE A 43 8.60 7.80 13.28
CA PHE A 43 7.35 7.78 14.05
C PHE A 43 6.76 9.19 14.03
N SER A 44 5.44 9.31 14.02
CA SER A 44 4.81 10.55 14.47
C SER A 44 5.11 10.78 15.96
N SER A 45 5.17 12.02 16.43
CA SER A 45 5.50 12.29 17.85
C SER A 45 4.51 11.64 18.85
N ASN A 46 3.28 11.34 18.40
CA ASN A 46 2.27 10.61 19.17
C ASN A 46 2.28 9.08 18.97
N ASN A 47 3.24 8.53 18.21
CA ASN A 47 3.41 7.10 17.88
C ASN A 47 2.21 6.42 17.19
N GLN A 48 1.23 7.17 16.67
CA GLN A 48 0.06 6.60 16.00
C GLN A 48 0.31 6.29 14.52
N LYS A 49 1.24 7.01 13.90
CA LYS A 49 1.60 6.83 12.50
C LYS A 49 3.09 6.51 12.36
N ILE A 50 3.41 5.78 11.29
CA ILE A 50 4.77 5.61 10.79
C ILE A 50 4.81 6.21 9.39
N TYR A 51 5.86 6.95 9.08
CA TYR A 51 6.17 7.39 7.72
C TYR A 51 7.38 6.63 7.23
N SER A 52 7.34 6.20 5.97
CA SER A 52 8.44 5.46 5.36
C SER A 52 8.68 5.93 3.93
N VAL A 53 9.94 5.97 3.52
CA VAL A 53 10.36 6.28 2.15
C VAL A 53 11.14 5.12 1.55
N SER A 54 11.00 4.93 0.24
CA SER A 54 11.58 3.79 -0.47
C SER A 54 12.08 4.15 -1.86
N GLU A 55 12.94 3.27 -2.37
CA GLU A 55 13.36 3.24 -3.77
C GLU A 55 12.21 3.03 -4.76
N ASP A 56 11.05 2.55 -4.30
CA ASP A 56 9.85 2.45 -5.13
C ASP A 56 9.21 3.81 -5.50
N ARG A 57 9.87 4.93 -5.13
CA ARG A 57 9.45 6.33 -5.34
C ARG A 57 8.16 6.67 -4.61
N THR A 58 7.87 5.99 -3.51
CA THR A 58 6.73 6.33 -2.65
C THR A 58 7.18 6.73 -1.25
N MET A 59 6.40 7.63 -0.65
CA MET A 59 6.33 7.76 0.80
C MET A 59 5.01 7.12 1.26
N ARG A 60 5.07 6.21 2.23
CA ARG A 60 3.90 5.55 2.78
C ARG A 60 3.65 5.97 4.23
N VAL A 61 2.37 6.09 4.57
CA VAL A 61 1.89 6.40 5.92
C VAL A 61 1.16 5.19 6.44
N TRP A 62 1.58 4.70 7.60
CA TRP A 62 1.02 3.50 8.23
C TRP A 62 0.33 3.86 9.52
N ASP A 63 -0.81 3.23 9.77
CA ASP A 63 -1.52 3.33 11.03
C ASP A 63 -1.05 2.25 12.00
N VAL A 64 -0.46 2.66 13.12
CA VAL A 64 0.14 1.73 14.10
C VAL A 64 -0.90 0.83 14.76
N PRO A 65 -2.05 1.33 15.26
CA PRO A 65 -3.06 0.49 15.90
C PRO A 65 -3.61 -0.60 14.98
N SER A 66 -3.93 -0.26 13.73
CA SER A 66 -4.56 -1.18 12.77
C SER A 66 -3.57 -1.97 11.90
N SER A 67 -2.29 -1.62 11.95
CA SER A 67 -1.22 -2.19 11.10
C SER A 67 -1.54 -2.12 9.61
N SER A 68 -2.20 -1.04 9.19
CA SER A 68 -2.64 -0.85 7.81
C SER A 68 -2.02 0.37 7.16
N LEU A 69 -1.83 0.30 5.85
CA LEU A 69 -1.48 1.45 5.03
C LEU A 69 -2.65 2.46 5.05
N SER A 70 -2.33 3.70 5.42
CA SER A 70 -3.26 4.83 5.48
C SER A 70 -3.19 5.68 4.20
N HIS A 71 -1.97 5.97 3.73
CA HIS A 71 -1.77 6.82 2.55
C HIS A 71 -0.48 6.48 1.81
N THR A 72 -0.47 6.75 0.50
CA THR A 72 0.71 6.64 -0.36
C THR A 72 0.88 7.94 -1.13
N PHE A 73 1.99 8.62 -0.91
CA PHE A 73 2.42 9.76 -1.70
C PHE A 73 3.36 9.27 -2.79
N TRP A 74 3.00 9.56 -4.04
CA TRP A 74 3.75 9.09 -5.20
C TRP A 74 4.68 10.18 -5.71
N GLY A 75 5.95 9.85 -5.91
CA GLY A 75 6.86 10.69 -6.68
C GLY A 75 6.49 10.73 -8.16
N ASN A 76 7.05 11.69 -8.89
CA ASN A 76 6.92 11.71 -10.34
C ASN A 76 7.69 10.54 -10.98
N MET A 77 7.10 9.96 -12.03
CA MET A 77 7.74 8.87 -12.77
C MET A 77 8.64 9.42 -13.87
N SER A 78 9.89 8.98 -13.87
CA SER A 78 10.84 9.11 -14.97
C SER A 78 10.81 7.83 -15.83
N LYS A 79 11.58 7.82 -16.94
CA LYS A 79 11.79 6.58 -17.70
C LYS A 79 12.63 5.62 -16.87
N GLY A 80 12.22 4.35 -16.78
CA GLY A 80 12.96 3.31 -16.06
C GLY A 80 12.72 3.29 -14.54
N ALA A 81 13.54 2.52 -13.84
CA ALA A 81 13.57 2.45 -12.38
C ALA A 81 14.42 3.57 -11.74
N ASP A 82 14.80 4.60 -12.51
CA ASP A 82 15.72 5.65 -12.05
C ASP A 82 15.16 6.41 -10.84
N GLY A 83 15.91 6.28 -9.75
CA GLY A 83 15.76 7.11 -8.56
C GLY A 83 14.73 6.63 -7.55
N GLY A 84 14.82 7.21 -6.35
CA GLY A 84 13.98 6.83 -5.23
C GLY A 84 14.10 7.81 -4.07
N TYR A 85 13.17 7.72 -3.12
CA TYR A 85 13.28 8.52 -1.89
C TYR A 85 14.24 7.83 -0.92
N GLY A 86 15.23 8.59 -0.45
CA GLY A 86 16.27 8.14 0.47
C GLY A 86 16.24 8.83 1.84
N ALA A 87 15.72 10.06 1.89
CA ALA A 87 15.71 10.91 3.07
C ALA A 87 14.28 11.33 3.44
N LEU A 88 14.05 11.44 4.75
CA LEU A 88 12.75 11.69 5.38
C LEU A 88 12.98 12.38 6.73
N THR A 89 12.22 13.43 7.02
CA THR A 89 12.13 14.02 8.37
C THR A 89 10.77 14.65 8.61
N LEU A 90 10.30 14.56 9.84
CA LEU A 90 9.07 15.19 10.31
C LEU A 90 9.41 16.52 10.99
N SER A 91 8.55 17.52 10.81
CA SER A 91 8.63 18.77 11.58
C SER A 91 8.21 18.54 13.05
N PRO A 92 8.74 19.32 14.01
CA PRO A 92 8.45 19.12 15.43
C PRO A 92 6.96 19.20 15.81
N ASP A 93 6.15 19.89 15.02
CA ASP A 93 4.70 20.05 15.25
C ASP A 93 3.84 19.02 14.52
N ASN A 94 4.46 18.01 13.87
CA ASN A 94 3.83 17.00 13.02
C ASN A 94 3.01 17.54 11.83
N LYS A 95 3.14 18.81 11.43
CA LYS A 95 2.32 19.35 10.32
C LYS A 95 2.98 19.21 8.96
N LEU A 96 4.30 19.25 8.92
CA LEU A 96 5.10 19.14 7.71
C LEU A 96 5.98 17.90 7.73
N ILE A 97 6.18 17.32 6.55
CA ILE A 97 7.18 16.29 6.30
C ILE A 97 8.01 16.69 5.09
N ALA A 98 9.32 16.47 5.18
CA ALA A 98 10.25 16.69 4.09
C ALA A 98 10.77 15.36 3.58
N ILE A 99 10.73 15.16 2.26
CA ILE A 99 11.24 13.96 1.59
C ILE A 99 12.16 14.33 0.44
N ALA A 100 13.21 13.54 0.26
CA ALA A 100 14.16 13.72 -0.84
C ALA A 100 14.88 12.40 -1.13
N GLY A 101 15.73 12.38 -2.16
CA GLY A 101 16.55 11.23 -2.49
C GLY A 101 17.23 11.42 -3.83
N ASP A 102 17.44 10.29 -4.52
CA ASP A 102 18.05 10.28 -5.86
C ASP A 102 16.98 10.47 -6.93
N LEU A 103 16.14 11.50 -6.78
CA LEU A 103 15.14 11.82 -7.78
C LEU A 103 15.72 12.72 -8.86
N LYS A 104 15.09 12.70 -10.04
CA LYS A 104 15.36 13.66 -11.09
C LYS A 104 15.16 15.08 -10.53
N ASP A 105 16.16 15.93 -10.74
CA ASP A 105 16.26 17.31 -10.24
C ASP A 105 16.60 17.46 -8.73
N HIS A 106 16.85 16.35 -8.01
CA HIS A 106 17.35 16.33 -6.61
C HIS A 106 16.55 17.20 -5.64
N GLU A 107 15.25 17.29 -5.89
CA GLU A 107 14.32 18.14 -5.15
C GLU A 107 14.08 17.61 -3.72
N ILE A 108 13.94 18.52 -2.76
CA ILE A 108 13.35 18.25 -1.46
C ILE A 108 11.88 18.70 -1.49
N SER A 109 10.95 17.76 -1.40
CA SER A 109 9.53 18.06 -1.38
C SER A 109 9.04 18.29 0.05
N ILE A 110 8.35 19.40 0.29
CA ILE A 110 7.71 19.72 1.57
C ILE A 110 6.22 19.43 1.44
N ILE A 111 5.74 18.48 2.24
CA ILE A 111 4.36 18.01 2.23
C ILE A 111 3.68 18.48 3.51
N ASN A 112 2.51 19.08 3.35
CA ASN A 112 1.60 19.37 4.45
C ASN A 112 0.79 18.12 4.77
N LEU A 113 1.03 17.54 5.94
CA LEU A 113 0.34 16.33 6.43
C LEU A 113 -1.13 16.59 6.74
N THR A 114 -1.53 17.85 6.91
CA THR A 114 -2.92 18.25 7.16
C THR A 114 -3.78 18.13 5.90
N THR A 115 -3.21 18.46 4.74
CA THR A 115 -3.93 18.51 3.44
C THR A 115 -3.56 17.37 2.51
N GLY A 116 -2.47 16.65 2.81
CA GLY A 116 -1.87 15.67 1.91
C GLY A 116 -1.28 16.29 0.64
N GLN A 117 -0.98 17.58 0.63
CA GLN A 117 -0.44 18.27 -0.55
C GLN A 117 1.02 18.64 -0.37
N GLN A 118 1.79 18.52 -1.45
CA GLN A 118 3.08 19.17 -1.57
C GLN A 118 2.86 20.68 -1.69
N ILE A 119 3.45 21.43 -0.76
CA ILE A 119 3.28 22.89 -0.64
C ILE A 119 4.54 23.67 -1.01
N ALA A 120 5.71 23.01 -1.08
CA ALA A 120 6.94 23.60 -1.61
C ALA A 120 7.91 22.54 -2.16
N SER A 121 8.86 23.05 -2.95
CA SER A 121 9.96 22.31 -3.57
C SER A 121 11.25 23.08 -3.35
N LEU A 122 12.22 22.50 -2.64
CA LEU A 122 13.51 23.12 -2.41
C LEU A 122 14.51 22.61 -3.45
N LEU A 123 15.07 23.55 -4.21
CA LEU A 123 16.03 23.30 -5.27
C LEU A 123 17.38 23.92 -4.92
N GLY A 124 18.44 23.14 -5.08
CA GLY A 124 19.80 23.64 -4.94
C GLY A 124 20.86 22.56 -4.99
N HIS A 125 20.55 21.35 -4.52
CA HIS A 125 21.47 20.22 -4.58
C HIS A 125 21.76 19.78 -6.03
N ASP A 126 23.01 19.48 -6.32
CA ASP A 126 23.49 19.04 -7.65
C ASP A 126 23.58 17.50 -7.77
N SER A 127 23.23 16.78 -6.71
CA SER A 127 23.20 15.32 -6.64
C SER A 127 22.22 14.85 -5.55
N SER A 128 22.07 13.53 -5.39
CA SER A 128 21.14 12.90 -4.45
C SER A 128 21.24 13.49 -3.04
N VAL A 129 20.08 13.76 -2.44
CA VAL A 129 19.96 14.20 -1.04
C VAL A 129 19.98 12.97 -0.15
N SER A 130 21.00 12.87 0.69
CA SER A 130 21.27 11.70 1.53
C SER A 130 20.55 11.73 2.86
N ASP A 131 20.34 12.93 3.43
CA ASP A 131 19.70 13.07 4.74
C ASP A 131 19.04 14.45 4.93
N LEU A 132 18.07 14.48 5.85
CA LEU A 132 17.25 15.65 6.18
C LEU A 132 16.98 15.69 7.68
N GLN A 133 16.97 16.90 8.25
CA GLN A 133 16.58 17.14 9.64
C GLN A 133 15.96 18.53 9.85
N PHE A 134 14.81 18.60 10.50
CA PHE A 134 14.24 19.88 10.95
C PHE A 134 14.93 20.37 12.22
N SER A 135 15.03 21.69 12.37
CA SER A 135 15.33 22.32 13.65
C SER A 135 14.19 22.10 14.65
N SER A 136 14.49 22.14 15.95
CA SER A 136 13.52 21.92 17.02
C SER A 136 12.41 22.99 17.09
N ASP A 137 12.63 24.16 16.51
CA ASP A 137 11.62 25.21 16.32
C ASP A 137 10.82 25.06 15.01
N GLY A 138 11.23 24.17 14.11
CA GLY A 138 10.59 23.94 12.80
C GLY A 138 10.85 25.05 11.77
N GLU A 139 11.60 26.10 12.08
CA GLU A 139 11.86 27.23 11.17
C GLU A 139 12.94 26.91 10.14
N TYR A 140 13.71 25.85 10.33
CA TYR A 140 14.81 25.47 9.44
C TYR A 140 14.79 23.98 9.11
N LEU A 141 15.17 23.67 7.87
CA LEU A 141 15.47 22.32 7.42
C LEU A 141 16.94 22.27 7.03
N ILE A 142 17.67 21.27 7.51
CA ILE A 142 19.05 21.00 7.12
C ILE A 142 19.04 19.79 6.19
N SER A 143 19.79 19.85 5.09
CA SER A 143 19.93 18.76 4.13
C SER A 143 21.40 18.45 3.83
N ALA A 144 21.71 17.16 3.68
CA ALA A 144 23.00 16.67 3.25
C ALA A 144 22.92 16.09 1.84
N GLY A 145 23.97 16.28 1.05
CA GLY A 145 23.99 15.85 -0.36
C GLY A 145 25.22 15.04 -0.75
N ALA A 146 25.01 14.19 -1.77
CA ALA A 146 26.06 13.56 -2.56
C ALA A 146 26.84 14.57 -3.44
N ASP A 147 26.41 15.83 -3.46
CA ASP A 147 27.15 16.96 -4.03
C ASP A 147 28.21 17.54 -3.06
N ASN A 148 28.47 16.85 -1.94
CA ASN A 148 29.43 17.19 -0.89
C ASN A 148 29.01 18.41 -0.05
N THR A 149 27.76 18.87 -0.17
CA THR A 149 27.28 20.07 0.53
C THR A 149 26.33 19.73 1.67
N VAL A 150 26.30 20.61 2.67
CA VAL A 150 25.20 20.69 3.63
C VAL A 150 24.51 22.03 3.43
N ARG A 151 23.18 22.02 3.26
CA ARG A 151 22.38 23.22 3.06
C ARG A 151 21.41 23.42 4.20
N VAL A 152 21.15 24.67 4.53
CA VAL A 152 20.14 25.08 5.50
C VAL A 152 19.10 25.92 4.78
N TRP A 153 17.86 25.50 4.91
CA TRP A 153 16.69 26.11 4.29
C TRP A 153 15.87 26.79 5.37
N TYR A 154 15.47 28.03 5.15
CA TYR A 154 14.46 28.66 5.98
C TYR A 154 13.08 28.18 5.53
N ILE A 155 12.33 27.59 6.46
CA ILE A 155 10.96 27.11 6.29
C ILE A 155 10.04 28.05 7.08
N PRO A 156 9.32 28.96 6.40
CA PRO A 156 8.45 29.90 7.09
C PRO A 156 7.28 29.18 7.77
N PHE A 157 6.73 29.84 8.78
CA PHE A 157 5.54 29.35 9.49
C PHE A 157 4.38 29.10 8.52
N LEU A 158 3.72 27.96 8.70
CA LEU A 158 2.55 27.58 7.90
C LEU A 158 1.27 28.18 8.50
N GLU A 159 0.76 29.26 7.92
CA GLU A 159 -0.52 29.87 8.30
C GLU A 159 -1.60 29.60 7.24
N ASN A 160 -2.75 29.02 7.62
CA ASN A 160 -3.84 28.65 6.70
C ASN A 160 -3.38 27.77 5.51
N GLU A 161 -2.50 26.80 5.77
CA GLU A 161 -2.06 25.77 4.80
C GLU A 161 -1.20 26.29 3.63
N VAL A 162 -0.79 27.56 3.65
CA VAL A 162 0.09 28.16 2.64
C VAL A 162 1.21 28.91 3.35
N PHE A 163 2.40 28.91 2.77
CA PHE A 163 3.48 29.76 3.27
C PHE A 163 3.21 31.23 2.93
N GLU A 164 3.44 32.15 3.88
CA GLU A 164 3.37 33.59 3.60
C GLU A 164 4.45 34.07 2.61
N GLU A 165 5.61 33.40 2.66
CA GLU A 165 6.76 33.62 1.80
C GLU A 165 7.29 32.26 1.33
N GLU A 166 7.86 32.18 0.13
CA GLU A 166 8.43 30.91 -0.35
C GLU A 166 9.66 30.51 0.48
N PRO A 167 9.83 29.22 0.81
CA PRO A 167 11.07 28.71 1.40
C PRO A 167 12.30 29.05 0.54
N TYR A 168 13.45 29.25 1.18
CA TYR A 168 14.70 29.57 0.49
C TYR A 168 15.93 29.07 1.22
N GLU A 169 17.04 28.93 0.50
CA GLU A 169 18.34 28.59 1.08
C GLU A 169 18.89 29.76 1.89
N GLU A 170 19.14 29.53 3.18
CA GLU A 170 19.76 30.50 4.09
C GLU A 170 21.29 30.36 4.12
N LEU A 171 21.80 29.12 4.04
CA LEU A 171 23.23 28.81 4.17
C LEU A 171 23.60 27.55 3.36
N SER A 172 24.78 27.58 2.72
CA SER A 172 25.46 26.40 2.16
C SER A 172 26.83 26.23 2.80
N ILE A 173 27.16 24.99 3.19
CA ILE A 173 28.43 24.57 3.79
C ILE A 173 29.11 23.61 2.81
N GLU A 174 30.18 24.09 2.17
CA GLU A 174 30.89 23.41 1.06
C GLU A 174 32.31 23.01 1.45
N GLU A 175 32.47 22.45 2.65
CA GLU A 175 33.80 22.08 3.15
C GLU A 175 34.16 20.62 2.86
N HIS A 176 33.20 19.71 2.72
CA HIS A 176 33.47 18.28 2.50
C HIS A 176 33.97 18.03 1.07
N THR A 177 34.80 17.00 0.90
CA THR A 177 35.41 16.69 -0.41
C THR A 177 34.82 15.46 -1.10
N ASP A 178 33.86 14.81 -0.45
CA ASP A 178 33.11 13.65 -0.92
C ASP A 178 31.71 13.69 -0.27
N LEU A 179 30.84 12.76 -0.65
CA LEU A 179 29.44 12.67 -0.24
C LEU A 179 29.28 12.91 1.27
N VAL A 180 28.37 13.83 1.65
CA VAL A 180 27.94 13.98 3.05
C VAL A 180 26.78 13.01 3.24
N TYR A 181 26.92 12.04 4.13
CA TYR A 181 25.96 10.94 4.22
C TYR A 181 24.84 11.20 5.22
N ASN A 182 25.17 11.80 6.37
CA ASN A 182 24.22 12.02 7.45
C ASN A 182 24.59 13.27 8.24
N ILE A 183 23.57 13.86 8.85
CA ILE A 183 23.65 15.07 9.65
C ILE A 183 22.92 14.87 10.96
N ASP A 184 23.35 15.58 12.00
CA ASP A 184 22.58 15.71 13.22
C ASP A 184 22.74 17.09 13.85
N LEU A 185 21.64 17.67 14.32
CA LEU A 185 21.54 18.98 14.94
C LEU A 185 21.15 18.78 16.40
N SER A 186 21.95 19.36 17.31
CA SER A 186 21.66 19.37 18.74
C SER A 186 20.28 19.98 19.01
N GLU A 187 19.58 19.49 20.04
CA GLU A 187 18.21 19.92 20.40
C GLU A 187 18.07 21.46 20.57
N ASP A 188 19.12 22.14 21.04
CA ASP A 188 19.16 23.60 21.19
C ASP A 188 19.51 24.38 19.90
N GLY A 189 19.70 23.67 18.79
CA GLY A 189 20.06 24.19 17.48
C GLY A 189 21.48 24.78 17.38
N SER A 190 22.30 24.69 18.43
CA SER A 190 23.58 25.40 18.50
C SER A 190 24.75 24.65 17.84
N ARG A 191 24.61 23.34 17.62
CA ARG A 191 25.65 22.47 17.04
C ARG A 191 25.09 21.60 15.95
N LEU A 192 25.80 21.55 14.84
CA LEU A 192 25.57 20.65 13.72
C LEU A 192 26.75 19.70 13.60
N VAL A 193 26.50 18.41 13.48
CA VAL A 193 27.50 17.40 13.15
C VAL A 193 27.21 16.78 11.78
N THR A 194 28.26 16.46 11.04
CA THR A 194 28.17 15.95 9.67
C THR A 194 29.13 14.76 9.51
N SER A 195 28.71 13.69 8.85
CA SER A 195 29.56 12.55 8.43
C SER A 195 29.73 12.54 6.91
N SER A 196 30.93 12.16 6.45
CA SER A 196 31.22 12.10 5.02
C SER A 196 32.08 10.90 4.62
N PHE A 197 31.92 10.51 3.35
CA PHE A 197 32.79 9.54 2.68
C PHE A 197 34.21 10.07 2.43
N ASP A 198 34.47 11.35 2.70
CA ASP A 198 35.83 11.90 2.72
C ASP A 198 36.66 11.43 3.93
N GLY A 199 36.07 10.60 4.79
CA GLY A 199 36.69 10.04 5.98
C GLY A 199 36.67 10.99 7.17
N THR A 200 35.87 12.05 7.12
CA THR A 200 35.76 13.03 8.21
C THR A 200 34.37 13.12 8.83
N VAL A 201 34.36 13.35 10.15
CA VAL A 201 33.21 13.88 10.90
C VAL A 201 33.53 15.32 11.28
N ARG A 202 32.58 16.25 11.08
CA ARG A 202 32.79 17.66 11.42
C ARG A 202 31.69 18.17 12.33
N MET A 203 32.07 19.03 13.26
CA MET A 203 31.15 19.71 14.16
C MET A 203 31.26 21.22 13.96
N TYR A 204 30.12 21.88 13.80
CA TYR A 204 30.00 23.32 13.61
C TYR A 204 29.22 23.95 14.76
N SER A 205 29.58 25.18 15.10
CA SER A 205 28.73 26.06 15.90
C SER A 205 27.82 26.83 14.96
N MET A 206 26.52 26.71 15.18
CA MET A 206 25.50 27.42 14.42
C MET A 206 25.20 28.77 15.05
N SER A 207 25.11 29.82 14.23
CA SER A 207 24.64 31.12 14.70
C SER A 207 23.13 31.10 14.92
N VAL A 208 22.63 32.04 15.73
CA VAL A 208 21.19 32.25 15.90
C VAL A 208 20.55 32.54 14.55
N GLY A 209 19.47 31.81 14.22
CA GLY A 209 18.82 31.87 12.91
C GLY A 209 19.62 31.21 11.78
N MET A 210 20.59 30.35 12.12
CA MET A 210 21.36 29.48 11.21
C MET A 210 22.02 30.16 10.00
N LYS A 211 22.33 31.45 10.09
CA LYS A 211 22.87 32.25 8.96
C LYS A 211 24.37 32.02 8.72
N SER A 212 25.04 31.30 9.61
CA SER A 212 26.45 30.98 9.49
C SER A 212 26.83 29.79 10.37
N ALA A 213 27.68 28.91 9.85
CA ALA A 213 28.31 27.83 10.59
C ALA A 213 29.80 28.15 10.83
N ALA A 214 30.30 27.90 12.03
CA ALA A 214 31.73 27.99 12.34
C ALA A 214 32.29 26.61 12.70
N LEU A 215 33.22 26.09 11.89
CA LEU A 215 33.86 24.81 12.15
C LEU A 215 34.55 24.81 13.52
N MET A 216 34.12 23.90 14.41
CA MET A 216 34.67 23.73 15.75
C MET A 216 35.69 22.60 15.80
N LYS A 217 35.37 21.46 15.17
CA LYS A 217 36.16 20.24 15.28
C LYS A 217 36.03 19.37 14.04
N VAL A 218 37.12 18.68 13.72
CA VAL A 218 37.20 17.63 12.72
C VAL A 218 37.78 16.37 13.37
N TRP A 219 37.15 15.24 13.11
CA TRP A 219 37.71 13.91 13.35
C TRP A 219 37.92 13.24 12.00
N GLU A 220 39.06 12.60 11.80
CA GLU A 220 39.47 12.05 10.51
C GLU A 220 39.99 10.63 10.71
N THR A 221 39.59 9.73 9.82
CA THR A 221 40.07 8.35 9.75
C THR A 221 40.35 7.95 8.30
N SER A 222 40.88 6.74 8.08
CA SER A 222 41.04 6.20 6.72
C SER A 222 39.75 5.64 6.12
N ASP A 223 38.73 5.46 6.96
CA ASP A 223 37.49 4.75 6.63
C ASP A 223 36.37 5.78 6.39
N ARG A 224 35.34 5.40 5.63
CA ARG A 224 34.24 6.32 5.28
C ARG A 224 33.24 6.37 6.43
N PHE A 225 32.77 7.57 6.79
CA PHE A 225 31.72 7.70 7.80
C PHE A 225 30.34 7.69 7.14
N THR A 226 29.44 6.88 7.67
CA THR A 226 28.06 6.76 7.20
C THR A 226 27.13 7.56 8.10
N ASN A 227 27.00 7.23 9.38
CA ASN A 227 26.09 7.91 10.32
C ASN A 227 26.85 8.73 11.36
N VAL A 228 26.20 9.79 11.86
CA VAL A 228 26.69 10.62 12.95
C VAL A 228 25.51 11.10 13.81
N GLU A 229 25.74 11.26 15.11
CA GLU A 229 24.74 11.81 16.02
C GLU A 229 25.42 12.54 17.19
N ILE A 230 24.76 13.55 17.75
CA ILE A 230 25.16 14.25 18.96
C ILE A 230 24.18 13.91 20.09
N SER A 231 24.70 13.59 21.28
CA SER A 231 23.85 13.26 22.43
C SER A 231 22.96 14.44 22.82
N VAL A 232 21.78 14.17 23.36
CA VAL A 232 20.77 15.18 23.77
C VAL A 232 21.39 16.19 24.74
N ASP A 233 22.22 15.71 25.66
CA ASP A 233 22.95 16.52 26.62
C ASP A 233 24.18 17.27 26.07
N ASN A 234 24.44 17.18 24.75
CA ASN A 234 25.53 17.80 24.02
C ASN A 234 26.95 17.40 24.50
N LYS A 235 27.11 16.27 25.20
CA LYS A 235 28.41 15.80 25.70
C LYS A 235 29.16 14.92 24.73
N PHE A 236 28.47 14.14 23.92
CA PHE A 236 29.07 13.13 23.06
C PHE A 236 28.69 13.32 21.59
N VAL A 237 29.60 12.96 20.71
CA VAL A 237 29.37 12.77 19.28
C VAL A 237 29.74 11.34 18.96
N VAL A 238 28.84 10.62 18.32
CA VAL A 238 29.06 9.25 17.85
C VAL A 238 29.05 9.21 16.34
N ALA A 239 29.89 8.38 15.73
CA ALA A 239 29.87 8.17 14.30
C ALA A 239 30.22 6.75 13.92
N GLY A 240 29.54 6.23 12.90
CA GLY A 240 29.71 4.89 12.38
C GLY A 240 30.46 4.90 11.06
N ASP A 241 31.36 3.93 10.86
CA ASP A 241 32.04 3.73 9.58
C ASP A 241 31.42 2.63 8.70
N ASP A 242 31.92 2.54 7.47
CA ASP A 242 31.51 1.56 6.48
C ASP A 242 31.99 0.11 6.77
N HIS A 243 32.76 -0.09 7.83
CA HIS A 243 33.28 -1.39 8.30
C HIS A 243 32.64 -1.86 9.62
N GLY A 244 31.64 -1.12 10.13
CA GLY A 244 30.86 -1.51 11.30
C GLY A 244 31.47 -1.10 12.63
N ARG A 245 32.43 -0.18 12.64
CA ARG A 245 32.96 0.38 13.89
C ARG A 245 32.24 1.69 14.21
N VAL A 246 31.90 1.86 15.48
CA VAL A 246 31.34 3.11 16.00
C VAL A 246 32.38 3.79 16.88
N TYR A 247 32.62 5.06 16.61
CA TYR A 247 33.52 5.92 17.36
C TYR A 247 32.69 6.81 18.29
N VAL A 248 33.19 7.01 19.51
CA VAL A 248 32.55 7.84 20.52
C VAL A 248 33.54 8.89 20.97
N TRP A 249 33.24 10.15 20.70
CA TRP A 249 34.02 11.28 21.19
C TRP A 249 33.23 12.11 22.17
N ASN A 250 33.92 12.72 23.13
CA ASN A 250 33.34 13.88 23.80
C ASN A 250 33.39 15.10 22.86
N THR A 251 32.54 16.09 23.11
CA THR A 251 32.47 17.31 22.28
C THR A 251 33.72 18.21 22.37
N ASN A 252 34.65 17.92 23.29
CA ASN A 252 35.98 18.54 23.31
C ASN A 252 36.96 17.86 22.33
N GLY A 253 36.56 16.75 21.71
CA GLY A 253 37.31 16.04 20.68
C GLY A 253 38.21 14.92 21.19
N THR A 254 37.97 14.39 22.38
CA THR A 254 38.69 13.23 22.92
C THR A 254 37.88 11.96 22.64
N GLU A 255 38.51 10.91 22.11
CA GLU A 255 37.88 9.59 21.98
C GLU A 255 37.69 8.99 23.38
N VAL A 256 36.45 8.59 23.68
CA VAL A 256 36.02 8.05 24.97
C VAL A 256 35.84 6.54 24.87
N ALA A 257 35.32 6.07 23.72
CA ALA A 257 35.11 4.66 23.45
C ALA A 257 35.14 4.37 21.95
N SER A 258 35.28 3.09 21.63
CA SER A 258 35.07 2.57 20.28
C SER A 258 34.38 1.21 20.37
N LEU A 259 33.27 1.08 19.65
CA LEU A 259 32.36 -0.06 19.71
C LEU A 259 32.51 -0.90 18.44
N THR A 260 32.56 -2.22 18.59
CA THR A 260 32.91 -3.15 17.50
C THR A 260 32.07 -4.42 17.51
N ASP A 261 30.84 -4.38 18.05
CA ASP A 261 29.91 -5.53 18.01
C ASP A 261 29.14 -5.64 16.68
N THR A 262 29.36 -4.70 15.76
CA THR A 262 28.80 -4.64 14.39
C THR A 262 29.88 -4.95 13.36
N GLU A 263 29.48 -5.44 12.18
CA GLU A 263 30.40 -5.99 11.16
C GLU A 263 30.18 -5.43 9.74
N GLY A 264 29.07 -4.74 9.50
CA GLY A 264 28.77 -4.10 8.21
C GLY A 264 28.71 -2.59 8.31
N PHE A 265 28.54 -1.90 7.17
CA PHE A 265 28.32 -0.46 7.17
C PHE A 265 27.20 -0.09 8.14
N ILE A 266 27.46 0.90 9.00
CA ILE A 266 26.46 1.39 9.96
C ILE A 266 25.33 2.05 9.17
N THR A 267 24.10 1.73 9.55
CA THR A 267 22.88 2.21 8.89
C THR A 267 22.06 3.16 9.74
N SER A 268 22.15 3.05 11.07
CA SER A 268 21.50 3.98 12.00
C SER A 268 22.28 4.09 13.31
N LEU A 269 22.29 5.30 13.84
CA LEU A 269 22.72 5.66 15.19
C LEU A 269 21.57 6.47 15.78
N GLU A 270 21.10 6.09 16.96
CA GLU A 270 20.11 6.89 17.69
C GLU A 270 20.30 6.82 19.20
N PHE A 271 20.43 7.98 19.86
CA PHE A 271 20.32 8.10 21.31
C PHE A 271 18.86 8.02 21.72
N SER A 272 18.58 7.30 22.80
CA SER A 272 17.28 7.41 23.48
C SER A 272 17.11 8.84 24.03
N ASP A 273 15.88 9.36 24.09
CA ASP A 273 15.52 10.71 24.58
C ASP A 273 16.21 11.18 25.89
N ASN A 274 16.64 10.24 26.73
CA ASN A 274 17.30 10.50 28.02
C ASN A 274 18.82 10.21 28.03
N ASP A 275 19.41 10.00 26.86
CA ASP A 275 20.80 9.58 26.63
C ASP A 275 21.21 8.28 27.34
N GLU A 276 20.32 7.45 27.91
CA GLU A 276 20.74 6.23 28.64
C GLU A 276 21.24 5.12 27.70
N LEU A 277 20.70 5.06 26.48
CA LEU A 277 21.02 4.04 25.50
C LEU A 277 21.41 4.66 24.15
N LEU A 278 22.31 3.99 23.44
CA LEU A 278 22.58 4.20 22.03
C LEU A 278 22.13 2.96 21.24
N LEU A 279 21.25 3.16 20.27
CA LEU A 279 20.88 2.19 19.25
C LEU A 279 21.87 2.26 18.09
N VAL A 280 22.37 1.12 17.67
CA VAL A 280 23.27 0.97 16.53
C VAL A 280 22.76 -0.16 15.65
N THR A 281 22.60 0.11 14.36
CA THR A 281 22.29 -0.93 13.38
C THR A 281 23.29 -0.95 12.23
N ASP A 282 23.43 -2.12 11.61
CA ASP A 282 24.30 -2.28 10.45
C ASP A 282 23.63 -3.04 9.30
N SER A 283 24.32 -3.02 8.17
CA SER A 283 23.93 -3.71 6.95
C SER A 283 24.03 -5.22 6.96
N LYS A 284 24.58 -5.83 8.02
CA LYS A 284 24.51 -7.28 8.25
C LYS A 284 23.28 -7.67 9.05
N GLY A 285 22.42 -6.70 9.35
CA GLY A 285 21.19 -6.90 10.09
C GLY A 285 21.39 -6.86 11.60
N ASN A 286 22.57 -6.50 12.11
CA ASN A 286 22.79 -6.40 13.54
C ASN A 286 22.01 -5.21 14.11
N ILE A 287 21.36 -5.43 15.26
CA ILE A 287 20.71 -4.39 16.05
C ILE A 287 21.30 -4.48 17.46
N VAL A 288 22.07 -3.47 17.86
CA VAL A 288 22.81 -3.46 19.12
C VAL A 288 22.45 -2.22 19.93
N LEU A 289 22.19 -2.42 21.22
CA LEU A 289 21.96 -1.36 22.19
C LEU A 289 23.16 -1.28 23.12
N TYR A 290 23.71 -0.09 23.31
CA TYR A 290 24.80 0.19 24.23
C TYR A 290 24.33 1.07 25.38
N ASP A 291 24.83 0.79 26.57
CA ASP A 291 24.74 1.70 27.72
C ASP A 291 25.76 2.83 27.52
N THR A 292 25.32 4.09 27.59
CA THR A 292 26.14 5.26 27.28
C THR A 292 26.96 5.77 28.47
N GLU A 293 26.63 5.36 29.70
CA GLU A 293 27.41 5.70 30.89
C GLU A 293 28.73 4.91 30.88
N ALA A 294 28.64 3.62 30.56
CA ALA A 294 29.77 2.71 30.54
C ALA A 294 30.32 2.40 29.13
N TRP A 295 29.60 2.77 28.06
CA TRP A 295 29.93 2.42 26.67
C TRP A 295 30.13 0.92 26.45
N VAL A 296 29.23 0.12 27.05
CA VAL A 296 29.24 -1.35 26.93
C VAL A 296 27.95 -1.84 26.31
N LYS A 297 28.03 -2.94 25.58
CA LYS A 297 26.87 -3.60 25.00
C LYS A 297 25.86 -3.96 26.09
N HIS A 298 24.69 -3.35 26.00
CA HIS A 298 23.55 -3.59 26.87
C HIS A 298 22.74 -4.80 26.37
N LYS A 299 22.42 -4.82 25.07
CA LYS A 299 21.61 -5.87 24.44
C LYS A 299 21.90 -5.96 22.94
N SER A 300 21.64 -7.12 22.35
CA SER A 300 21.51 -7.27 20.89
C SER A 300 20.17 -7.94 20.57
N ILE A 301 19.55 -7.50 19.49
CA ILE A 301 18.33 -8.07 18.94
C ILE A 301 18.72 -8.90 17.72
N ASP A 302 18.25 -10.15 17.68
CA ASP A 302 18.55 -11.12 16.63
C ASP A 302 17.56 -10.91 15.47
N ASN A 303 17.97 -10.08 14.50
CA ASN A 303 17.24 -9.93 13.25
C ASN A 303 17.72 -10.98 12.24
N LYS A 304 16.82 -11.92 11.91
CA LYS A 304 17.08 -13.02 10.96
C LYS A 304 16.59 -12.72 9.55
N LYS A 305 16.08 -11.51 9.31
CA LYS A 305 15.27 -11.19 8.13
C LYS A 305 16.00 -10.36 7.07
N GLY A 306 17.23 -9.89 7.29
CA GLY A 306 18.00 -9.18 6.27
C GLY A 306 18.64 -7.88 6.76
N ILE A 307 18.92 -6.97 5.82
CA ILE A 307 19.60 -5.69 6.05
C ILE A 307 18.66 -4.74 6.83
N VAL A 308 19.11 -4.19 7.96
CA VAL A 308 18.37 -3.10 8.63
C VAL A 308 18.81 -1.78 8.02
N SER A 309 17.94 -1.14 7.25
CA SER A 309 18.26 0.10 6.53
C SER A 309 18.04 1.35 7.37
N SER A 310 17.11 1.28 8.33
CA SER A 310 16.79 2.37 9.24
C SER A 310 16.24 1.81 10.55
N ALA A 311 16.62 2.41 11.67
CA ALA A 311 16.07 2.07 12.97
C ALA A 311 16.00 3.30 13.87
N GLN A 312 14.99 3.32 14.73
CA GLN A 312 14.76 4.38 15.71
C GLN A 312 14.09 3.87 16.98
N PHE A 313 14.22 4.60 18.08
CA PHE A 313 13.40 4.38 19.26
C PHE A 313 11.96 4.83 19.01
N ALA A 314 11.02 4.26 19.77
CA ALA A 314 9.69 4.84 19.87
C ALA A 314 9.76 6.12 20.71
N ASN A 315 9.04 7.17 20.29
CA ASN A 315 9.03 8.43 21.00
C ASN A 315 8.60 8.24 22.46
N LEU A 316 9.36 8.82 23.40
CA LEU A 316 9.13 8.75 24.85
C LEU A 316 9.13 7.31 25.41
N SER A 317 9.72 6.34 24.72
CA SER A 317 9.71 4.94 25.12
C SER A 317 10.99 4.19 24.77
N LYS A 318 11.76 3.83 25.81
CA LYS A 318 12.94 2.93 25.68
C LYS A 318 12.63 1.44 25.57
N ASN A 319 11.36 1.05 25.49
CA ASN A 319 10.97 -0.37 25.42
C ASN A 319 10.75 -0.85 23.99
N TYR A 320 10.61 0.08 23.05
CA TYR A 320 10.25 -0.23 21.67
C TYR A 320 11.21 0.44 20.70
N ILE A 321 11.57 -0.29 19.64
CA ILE A 321 12.25 0.27 18.48
C ILE A 321 11.42 0.00 17.23
N LEU A 322 11.51 0.89 16.26
CA LEU A 322 11.09 0.68 14.88
C LEU A 322 12.31 0.30 14.05
N THR A 323 12.14 -0.64 13.13
CA THR A 323 13.18 -0.99 12.16
C THR A 323 12.57 -1.16 10.78
N ALA A 324 13.24 -0.64 9.75
CA ALA A 324 13.00 -0.97 8.36
C ALA A 324 13.98 -2.03 7.89
N ILE A 325 13.48 -3.04 7.16
CA ILE A 325 14.30 -4.06 6.53
C ILE A 325 14.38 -3.72 5.03
N GLY A 326 15.62 -3.59 4.52
CA GLY A 326 15.86 -3.06 3.18
C GLY A 326 15.63 -4.07 2.06
N ASP A 327 16.23 -5.24 2.14
CA ASP A 327 16.14 -6.31 1.13
C ASP A 327 14.84 -7.12 1.17
N HIS A 328 14.11 -7.01 2.28
CA HIS A 328 12.76 -7.53 2.45
C HIS A 328 11.89 -6.39 2.98
N PRO A 329 11.17 -5.64 2.12
CA PRO A 329 10.53 -4.37 2.48
C PRO A 329 9.42 -4.56 3.52
N GLU A 330 9.86 -4.58 4.78
CA GLU A 330 9.03 -4.74 5.96
C GLU A 330 9.49 -3.73 7.02
N ILE A 331 8.52 -3.19 7.75
CA ILE A 331 8.75 -2.35 8.91
C ILE A 331 8.31 -3.14 10.13
N ASN A 332 9.11 -3.16 11.18
CA ASN A 332 8.84 -3.93 12.39
C ASN A 332 8.91 -3.05 13.63
N ILE A 333 7.94 -3.19 14.52
CA ILE A 333 8.03 -2.68 15.89
C ILE A 333 8.49 -3.83 16.78
N TRP A 334 9.57 -3.62 17.52
CA TRP A 334 10.14 -4.61 18.43
C TRP A 334 9.90 -4.21 19.87
N ASP A 335 9.42 -5.14 20.69
CA ASP A 335 9.55 -5.04 22.14
C ASP A 335 10.97 -5.47 22.52
N ILE A 336 11.79 -4.48 22.86
CA ILE A 336 13.19 -4.67 23.25
C ILE A 336 13.26 -5.59 24.45
N SER A 337 12.38 -5.43 25.46
CA SER A 337 12.43 -6.22 26.70
C SER A 337 12.18 -7.70 26.42
N LYS A 338 11.21 -8.00 25.57
CA LYS A 338 10.82 -9.37 25.18
C LYS A 338 11.65 -9.96 24.06
N ASN A 339 12.44 -9.14 23.34
CA ASN A 339 13.16 -9.53 22.13
C ASN A 339 12.23 -10.17 21.09
N LYS A 340 11.09 -9.51 20.83
CA LYS A 340 10.04 -10.01 19.92
C LYS A 340 9.49 -8.86 19.08
N ILE A 341 9.24 -9.14 17.80
CA ILE A 341 8.42 -8.28 16.95
C ILE A 341 6.98 -8.32 17.49
N VAL A 342 6.39 -7.15 17.70
CA VAL A 342 5.00 -6.98 18.16
C VAL A 342 4.07 -6.53 17.03
N ARG A 343 4.60 -5.86 15.99
CA ARG A 343 3.87 -5.50 14.76
C ARG A 343 4.81 -5.54 13.55
N THR A 344 4.24 -5.88 12.40
CA THR A 344 4.90 -5.86 11.09
C THR A 344 4.01 -5.14 10.08
N PHE A 345 4.60 -4.27 9.28
CA PHE A 345 3.98 -3.58 8.16
C PHE A 345 4.71 -3.99 6.89
N LYS A 346 4.00 -4.55 5.90
CA LYS A 346 4.60 -5.09 4.68
C LYS A 346 3.61 -5.01 3.52
N SER A 347 4.07 -5.26 2.31
CA SER A 347 3.20 -5.33 1.12
C SER A 347 2.32 -6.58 1.11
N ASP A 348 1.18 -6.48 0.43
CA ASP A 348 0.24 -7.58 0.17
C ASP A 348 0.69 -8.39 -1.07
N THR A 349 1.93 -8.90 -1.06
CA THR A 349 2.54 -9.52 -2.25
C THR A 349 3.02 -10.94 -2.03
N LYS A 350 2.58 -11.85 -2.93
CA LYS A 350 3.05 -13.23 -2.92
C LYS A 350 4.40 -13.36 -3.60
N SER A 351 5.46 -13.46 -2.81
CA SER A 351 6.80 -13.75 -3.32
C SER A 351 6.92 -15.22 -3.75
N PHE A 352 7.35 -15.45 -4.99
CA PHE A 352 7.61 -16.78 -5.56
C PHE A 352 9.11 -17.04 -5.68
N GLN A 353 9.51 -18.27 -5.35
CA GLN A 353 10.92 -18.70 -5.31
C GLN A 353 11.44 -19.10 -6.69
N ASP A 354 10.60 -19.71 -7.52
CA ASP A 354 11.02 -20.22 -8.84
C ASP A 354 9.93 -20.01 -9.88
N VAL A 355 10.36 -19.75 -11.11
CA VAL A 355 9.52 -19.48 -12.28
C VAL A 355 9.90 -20.48 -13.37
N THR A 356 8.90 -21.17 -13.90
CA THR A 356 9.07 -22.10 -15.03
C THR A 356 8.06 -21.81 -16.11
N VAL A 357 8.40 -22.09 -17.37
CA VAL A 357 7.57 -21.72 -18.51
C VAL A 357 7.30 -22.93 -19.41
N ASN A 358 6.04 -23.07 -19.85
CA ASN A 358 5.63 -24.07 -20.85
C ASN A 358 4.72 -23.43 -21.90
N GLY A 359 5.26 -23.14 -23.09
CA GLY A 359 4.49 -22.47 -24.15
C GLY A 359 4.10 -21.05 -23.75
N SER A 360 2.80 -20.82 -23.50
CA SER A 360 2.23 -19.55 -23.03
C SER A 360 1.94 -19.54 -21.52
N GLU A 361 2.09 -20.69 -20.86
CA GLU A 361 1.80 -20.88 -19.45
C GLU A 361 3.06 -20.62 -18.61
N VAL A 362 2.93 -19.80 -17.57
CA VAL A 362 4.01 -19.47 -16.63
C VAL A 362 3.64 -20.00 -15.27
N TYR A 363 4.45 -20.92 -14.74
CA TYR A 363 4.27 -21.55 -13.44
C TYR A 363 5.17 -20.86 -12.41
N LEU A 364 4.55 -20.30 -11.38
CA LEU A 364 5.17 -19.61 -10.25
C LEU A 364 5.07 -20.51 -9.03
N THR A 365 6.21 -20.84 -8.42
CA THR A 365 6.24 -21.80 -7.31
C THR A 365 6.79 -21.17 -6.03
N LYS A 366 6.15 -21.51 -4.91
CA LYS A 366 6.55 -21.13 -3.56
C LYS A 366 6.34 -22.34 -2.65
N GLU A 367 7.43 -22.91 -2.15
CA GLU A 367 7.39 -24.12 -1.33
C GLU A 367 6.62 -25.27 -2.02
N ASN A 368 5.48 -25.71 -1.47
CA ASN A 368 4.65 -26.77 -2.04
C ASN A 368 3.48 -26.25 -2.91
N GLN A 369 3.33 -24.93 -3.05
CA GLN A 369 2.28 -24.31 -3.84
C GLN A 369 2.80 -23.89 -5.22
N SER A 370 1.93 -23.98 -6.24
CA SER A 370 2.24 -23.60 -7.61
C SER A 370 1.04 -22.93 -8.26
N VAL A 371 1.25 -21.74 -8.81
CA VAL A 371 0.25 -20.94 -9.53
C VAL A 371 0.66 -20.89 -11.00
N MET A 372 -0.28 -21.01 -11.93
CA MET A 372 -0.03 -20.84 -13.36
C MET A 372 -0.76 -19.62 -13.91
N ILE A 373 -0.02 -18.79 -14.63
CA ILE A 373 -0.55 -17.68 -15.42
C ILE A 373 -0.62 -18.10 -16.88
N ASP A 374 -1.82 -18.16 -17.43
CA ASP A 374 -2.09 -18.35 -18.85
C ASP A 374 -2.28 -16.98 -19.51
N PHE A 375 -1.19 -16.45 -20.07
CA PHE A 375 -1.21 -15.18 -20.80
C PHE A 375 -2.00 -15.26 -22.12
N GLU A 376 -2.25 -16.45 -22.68
CA GLU A 376 -3.06 -16.57 -23.90
C GLU A 376 -4.56 -16.59 -23.59
N GLY A 377 -4.92 -17.23 -22.49
CA GLY A 377 -6.28 -17.29 -21.94
C GLY A 377 -6.70 -16.05 -21.17
N MET A 378 -5.74 -15.26 -20.66
CA MET A 378 -5.91 -14.21 -19.65
C MET A 378 -6.52 -14.78 -18.37
N LYS A 379 -5.90 -15.82 -17.83
CA LYS A 379 -6.38 -16.53 -16.64
C LYS A 379 -5.24 -16.91 -15.72
N VAL A 380 -5.58 -17.07 -14.45
CA VAL A 380 -4.68 -17.61 -13.43
C VAL A 380 -5.33 -18.87 -12.84
N ASP A 381 -4.58 -19.96 -12.82
CA ASP A 381 -4.91 -21.20 -12.11
C ASP A 381 -4.06 -21.27 -10.84
N LEU A 382 -4.71 -21.12 -9.68
CA LEU A 382 -4.04 -21.11 -8.39
C LEU A 382 -3.54 -22.51 -7.95
N ASN A 383 -3.87 -23.57 -8.70
CA ASN A 383 -3.62 -24.99 -8.37
C ASN A 383 -2.76 -25.76 -9.37
N ALA A 384 -2.07 -25.04 -10.23
CA ALA A 384 -1.44 -25.67 -11.36
C ALA A 384 -0.31 -26.59 -10.91
N LYS A 385 -0.44 -27.89 -11.20
CA LYS A 385 0.63 -28.86 -10.94
C LYS A 385 1.74 -28.67 -11.97
N ASN A 386 2.92 -28.26 -11.50
CA ASN A 386 4.08 -28.17 -12.37
C ASN A 386 4.48 -29.59 -12.84
N THR A 387 4.50 -29.83 -14.16
CA THR A 387 4.81 -31.16 -14.73
C THR A 387 6.04 -31.18 -15.62
N GLU A 388 6.57 -30.03 -16.04
CA GLU A 388 7.75 -29.91 -16.89
C GLU A 388 8.51 -28.60 -16.61
N SER A 389 9.84 -28.63 -16.68
CA SER A 389 10.70 -27.48 -16.42
C SER A 389 11.40 -27.00 -17.69
N ALA A 390 11.13 -25.76 -18.08
CA ALA A 390 12.08 -24.94 -18.83
C ALA A 390 12.57 -23.83 -17.90
N SER A 391 13.89 -23.68 -17.80
CA SER A 391 14.56 -22.71 -16.93
C SER A 391 14.73 -21.35 -17.60
N ALA A 392 15.21 -20.36 -16.83
CA ALA A 392 15.62 -19.04 -17.31
C ALA A 392 16.49 -19.09 -18.58
N ILE A 393 16.51 -17.98 -19.31
CA ILE A 393 17.29 -17.84 -20.55
C ILE A 393 18.76 -18.22 -20.29
N ASP A 394 19.31 -19.05 -21.16
CA ASP A 394 20.69 -19.54 -21.06
C ASP A 394 21.70 -18.38 -21.19
N LYS A 395 22.77 -18.45 -20.40
CA LYS A 395 23.92 -17.53 -20.45
C LYS A 395 25.05 -18.08 -21.32
N GLU A 396 24.77 -19.03 -22.21
CA GLU A 396 25.77 -19.74 -23.02
C GLU A 396 26.79 -18.79 -23.69
N ASN A 397 28.06 -18.93 -23.32
CA ASN A 397 29.20 -18.10 -23.77
C ASN A 397 29.10 -16.60 -23.41
N LEU A 398 28.29 -16.22 -22.43
CA LEU A 398 28.24 -14.89 -21.84
C LEU A 398 28.92 -14.90 -20.46
N THR A 399 29.79 -13.95 -20.19
CA THR A 399 30.39 -13.73 -18.86
C THR A 399 30.31 -12.27 -18.45
N LEU A 400 29.95 -12.01 -17.20
CA LEU A 400 30.01 -10.68 -16.59
C LEU A 400 31.47 -10.37 -16.25
N ASN A 401 32.05 -9.31 -16.82
CA ASN A 401 33.43 -8.90 -16.55
C ASN A 401 33.52 -7.99 -15.32
N ASP A 402 32.57 -7.05 -15.22
CA ASP A 402 32.37 -6.11 -14.12
C ASP A 402 30.88 -5.71 -14.07
N GLU A 403 30.53 -4.73 -13.23
CA GLU A 403 29.15 -4.27 -13.03
C GLU A 403 28.47 -3.70 -14.28
N TYR A 404 29.22 -3.34 -15.32
CA TYR A 404 28.71 -2.64 -16.51
C TYR A 404 29.00 -3.35 -17.83
N THR A 405 29.82 -4.40 -17.84
CA THR A 405 30.31 -5.02 -19.07
C THR A 405 30.09 -6.52 -19.12
N ILE A 406 29.51 -6.98 -20.24
CA ILE A 406 29.37 -8.41 -20.60
C ILE A 406 30.31 -8.77 -21.74
N GLN A 407 30.92 -9.94 -21.66
CA GLN A 407 31.70 -10.56 -22.72
C GLN A 407 30.90 -11.67 -23.41
N TYR A 408 30.83 -11.63 -24.74
CA TYR A 408 30.33 -12.71 -25.59
C TYR A 408 31.41 -13.17 -26.57
N ASN A 409 32.00 -14.36 -26.33
CA ASN A 409 33.19 -14.81 -27.06
C ASN A 409 34.31 -13.74 -27.06
N ASP A 410 34.65 -13.18 -28.23
CA ASP A 410 35.67 -12.13 -28.40
C ASP A 410 35.07 -10.71 -28.40
N ILE A 411 33.76 -10.55 -28.15
CA ILE A 411 33.03 -9.29 -28.25
C ILE A 411 32.70 -8.79 -26.85
N GLN A 412 32.99 -7.52 -26.59
CA GLN A 412 32.63 -6.81 -25.36
C GLN A 412 31.40 -5.95 -25.62
N ILE A 413 30.44 -5.98 -24.69
CA ILE A 413 29.22 -5.17 -24.71
C ILE A 413 29.17 -4.38 -23.41
N ASP A 414 29.18 -3.06 -23.54
CA ASP A 414 29.07 -2.13 -22.41
C ASP A 414 27.61 -1.70 -22.27
N ALA A 415 27.04 -1.93 -21.09
CA ALA A 415 25.70 -1.51 -20.74
C ALA A 415 25.67 -0.02 -20.35
N ASP A 416 24.47 0.56 -20.36
CA ASP A 416 24.26 1.96 -20.00
C ASP A 416 24.22 2.22 -18.50
N ASP A 417 24.07 1.16 -17.70
CA ASP A 417 23.93 1.20 -16.25
C ASP A 417 24.26 -0.19 -15.65
N GLU A 418 24.24 -0.31 -14.32
CA GLU A 418 24.62 -1.52 -13.60
C GLU A 418 23.76 -2.71 -14.04
N ILE A 419 24.43 -3.77 -14.47
CA ILE A 419 23.83 -4.97 -15.04
C ILE A 419 23.23 -5.82 -13.92
N VAL A 420 21.93 -6.09 -14.05
CA VAL A 420 21.16 -6.89 -13.10
C VAL A 420 21.04 -8.33 -13.58
N THR A 421 20.64 -8.50 -14.84
CA THR A 421 20.51 -9.84 -15.44
C THR A 421 20.72 -9.80 -16.94
N PHE A 422 21.05 -10.94 -17.53
CA PHE A 422 21.32 -11.04 -18.96
C PHE A 422 21.15 -12.47 -19.46
N GLY A 423 20.94 -12.61 -20.77
CA GLY A 423 20.76 -13.92 -21.40
C GLY A 423 21.01 -13.89 -22.91
N LYS A 424 21.29 -15.06 -23.47
CA LYS A 424 21.50 -15.25 -24.90
C LYS A 424 20.22 -15.71 -25.58
N LEU A 425 19.83 -14.97 -26.61
CA LEU A 425 18.79 -15.35 -27.55
C LEU A 425 19.35 -16.01 -28.82
N PRO A 426 18.56 -16.76 -29.65
CA PRO A 426 19.07 -17.40 -30.85
C PRO A 426 19.88 -16.50 -31.78
N SER A 427 19.54 -15.21 -31.85
CA SER A 427 20.19 -14.22 -32.72
C SER A 427 20.51 -12.90 -32.03
N GLN A 428 20.34 -12.80 -30.72
CA GLN A 428 20.45 -11.56 -29.95
C GLN A 428 20.97 -11.84 -28.54
N ILE A 429 21.36 -10.81 -27.82
CA ILE A 429 21.67 -10.84 -26.38
C ILE A 429 20.70 -9.87 -25.71
N VAL A 430 20.11 -10.27 -24.58
CA VAL A 430 19.29 -9.40 -23.75
C VAL A 430 20.07 -9.02 -22.50
N ILE A 431 20.07 -7.73 -22.16
CA ILE A 431 20.71 -7.19 -20.97
C ILE A 431 19.67 -6.34 -20.25
N SER A 432 19.42 -6.66 -19.00
CA SER A 432 18.73 -5.77 -18.07
C SER A 432 19.74 -5.09 -17.18
N THR A 433 19.62 -3.78 -17.07
CA THR A 433 20.31 -2.96 -16.09
C THR A 433 19.32 -2.50 -15.02
N LYS A 434 19.78 -1.71 -14.06
CA LYS A 434 18.90 -1.03 -13.09
C LYS A 434 17.86 -0.15 -13.79
N SER A 435 18.24 0.51 -14.89
CA SER A 435 17.43 1.51 -15.58
C SER A 435 16.80 1.05 -16.90
N SER A 436 17.36 0.04 -17.58
CA SER A 436 16.99 -0.31 -18.95
C SER A 436 16.89 -1.83 -19.18
N LEU A 437 16.14 -2.22 -20.21
CA LEU A 437 16.10 -3.60 -20.73
C LEU A 437 16.31 -3.56 -22.23
N LYS A 438 17.45 -4.05 -22.72
CA LYS A 438 17.90 -3.86 -24.10
C LYS A 438 18.28 -5.15 -24.80
N LEU A 439 18.06 -5.17 -26.11
CA LEU A 439 18.46 -6.22 -27.03
C LEU A 439 19.65 -5.76 -27.87
N TYR A 440 20.67 -6.60 -27.95
CA TYR A 440 21.87 -6.44 -28.76
C TYR A 440 21.92 -7.55 -29.79
N ASP A 441 22.55 -7.31 -30.94
CA ASP A 441 22.89 -8.41 -31.86
C ASP A 441 24.10 -9.20 -31.34
N LEU A 442 24.42 -10.31 -32.00
CA LEU A 442 25.59 -11.13 -31.66
C LEU A 442 26.92 -10.47 -32.05
N GLN A 443 26.91 -9.24 -32.57
CA GLN A 443 28.08 -8.42 -32.85
C GLN A 443 28.30 -7.37 -31.75
N GLY A 444 27.39 -7.25 -30.78
CA GLY A 444 27.45 -6.31 -29.66
C GLY A 444 26.78 -4.96 -29.94
N GLU A 445 26.07 -4.81 -31.06
CA GLU A 445 25.40 -3.55 -31.40
C GLU A 445 23.96 -3.53 -30.86
N GLU A 446 23.59 -2.46 -30.16
CA GLU A 446 22.23 -2.23 -29.64
C GLU A 446 21.21 -2.25 -30.80
N GLN A 447 20.16 -3.05 -30.65
CA GLN A 447 19.08 -3.18 -31.63
C GLN A 447 17.81 -2.47 -31.18
N LEU A 448 17.44 -2.64 -29.91
CA LEU A 448 16.12 -2.24 -29.40
C LEU A 448 16.10 -2.17 -27.87
N GLU A 449 15.38 -1.18 -27.34
CA GLU A 449 15.03 -1.08 -25.93
C GLU A 449 13.58 -1.56 -25.70
N LEU A 450 13.40 -2.44 -24.72
CA LEU A 450 12.11 -3.02 -24.31
C LEU A 450 11.44 -2.12 -23.27
N MET A 451 10.74 -1.10 -23.75
CA MET A 451 10.06 -0.13 -22.90
C MET A 451 8.87 -0.73 -22.14
N GLY A 452 8.51 -0.11 -21.01
CA GLY A 452 7.21 -0.28 -20.37
C GLY A 452 7.17 -1.06 -19.06
N CYS A 453 8.31 -1.59 -18.59
CA CYS A 453 8.51 -1.97 -17.20
C CYS A 453 9.09 -0.76 -16.45
N LEU A 454 8.57 -0.48 -15.26
CA LEU A 454 9.00 0.64 -14.42
C LEU A 454 9.85 0.19 -13.23
N GLY A 455 9.84 -1.10 -12.92
CA GLY A 455 10.80 -1.74 -12.03
C GLY A 455 11.99 -2.32 -12.81
N THR A 456 12.99 -2.78 -12.06
CA THR A 456 14.17 -3.46 -12.58
C THR A 456 13.84 -4.92 -12.89
N VAL A 457 14.27 -5.44 -14.04
CA VAL A 457 14.00 -6.84 -14.42
C VAL A 457 15.12 -7.76 -13.93
N ASP A 458 14.79 -8.67 -13.03
CA ASP A 458 15.75 -9.53 -12.32
C ASP A 458 15.95 -10.89 -12.99
N GLU A 459 14.90 -11.41 -13.63
CA GLU A 459 14.91 -12.71 -14.28
C GLU A 459 14.23 -12.69 -15.64
N LEU A 460 14.73 -13.48 -16.59
CA LEU A 460 14.28 -13.49 -17.99
C LEU A 460 13.99 -14.91 -18.48
N TYR A 461 12.86 -15.09 -19.18
CA TYR A 461 12.38 -16.38 -19.68
C TYR A 461 11.83 -16.29 -21.11
N TYR A 462 11.88 -17.41 -21.82
CA TYR A 462 11.26 -17.54 -23.13
C TYR A 462 9.80 -17.95 -23.06
N LEU A 463 8.98 -17.32 -23.91
CA LEU A 463 7.60 -17.70 -24.14
C LEU A 463 7.33 -18.03 -25.61
N ASN A 464 6.45 -19.01 -25.83
CA ASN A 464 5.89 -19.36 -27.14
C ASN A 464 6.93 -19.56 -28.25
N ASN A 465 7.89 -20.48 -28.05
CA ASN A 465 8.95 -20.79 -29.02
C ASN A 465 9.78 -19.55 -29.43
N ASN A 466 10.21 -18.76 -28.45
CA ASN A 466 11.04 -17.56 -28.62
C ASN A 466 10.35 -16.41 -29.36
N LYS A 467 9.01 -16.40 -29.38
CA LYS A 467 8.23 -15.27 -29.91
C LYS A 467 8.21 -14.10 -28.92
N TYR A 468 8.07 -14.42 -27.63
CA TYR A 468 7.92 -13.44 -26.57
C TYR A 468 8.99 -13.61 -25.49
N LEU A 469 9.27 -12.52 -24.78
CA LEU A 469 10.13 -12.47 -23.60
C LEU A 469 9.26 -12.27 -22.37
N LEU A 470 9.45 -13.07 -21.34
CA LEU A 470 8.92 -12.84 -20.00
C LEU A 470 10.03 -12.28 -19.14
N GLY A 471 9.74 -11.23 -18.37
CA GLY A 471 10.62 -10.71 -17.32
C GLY A 471 9.90 -10.67 -15.99
N LYS A 472 10.57 -11.11 -14.93
CA LYS A 472 10.16 -10.89 -13.55
C LYS A 472 10.87 -9.65 -13.04
N SER A 473 10.10 -8.69 -12.55
CA SER A 473 10.59 -7.40 -12.04
C SER A 473 10.71 -7.40 -10.52
N ALA A 474 11.61 -6.56 -10.00
CA ALA A 474 11.87 -6.36 -8.58
C ALA A 474 10.62 -5.89 -7.81
N ASP A 475 9.68 -5.21 -8.50
CA ASP A 475 8.38 -4.81 -7.95
C ASP A 475 7.33 -5.93 -7.91
N PHE A 476 7.78 -7.19 -8.03
CA PHE A 476 6.98 -8.42 -7.99
C PHE A 476 5.99 -8.61 -9.14
N THR A 477 6.24 -7.93 -10.26
CA THR A 477 5.40 -8.06 -11.46
C THR A 477 6.04 -8.91 -12.54
N TYR A 478 5.21 -9.46 -13.43
CA TYR A 478 5.62 -10.31 -14.54
C TYR A 478 5.23 -9.66 -15.86
N HIS A 479 6.19 -9.33 -16.71
CA HIS A 479 5.98 -8.57 -17.94
C HIS A 479 6.25 -9.40 -19.19
N VAL A 480 5.42 -9.23 -20.23
CA VAL A 480 5.58 -9.94 -21.50
C VAL A 480 5.78 -8.98 -22.66
N TRP A 481 6.91 -9.10 -23.36
CA TRP A 481 7.25 -8.32 -24.54
C TRP A 481 7.26 -9.16 -25.81
N ASN A 482 6.95 -8.50 -26.94
CA ASN A 482 7.20 -9.05 -28.25
C ASN A 482 8.66 -8.82 -28.67
N LEU A 483 9.44 -9.89 -28.86
CA LEU A 483 10.85 -9.80 -29.24
C LEU A 483 11.10 -9.19 -30.63
N ALA A 484 10.12 -9.27 -31.54
CA ALA A 484 10.25 -8.73 -32.89
C ALA A 484 9.96 -7.22 -32.96
N THR A 485 9.08 -6.70 -32.10
CA THR A 485 8.65 -5.29 -32.12
C THR A 485 9.13 -4.48 -30.93
N GLY A 486 9.54 -5.14 -29.84
CA GLY A 486 9.87 -4.55 -28.54
C GLY A 486 8.66 -4.10 -27.73
N GLU A 487 7.44 -4.35 -28.23
CA GLU A 487 6.21 -3.85 -27.62
C GLU A 487 5.88 -4.64 -26.36
N HIS A 488 5.71 -3.93 -25.24
CA HIS A 488 5.17 -4.49 -24.00
C HIS A 488 3.68 -4.77 -24.18
N LEU A 489 3.29 -6.05 -24.07
CA LEU A 489 1.95 -6.52 -24.37
C LEU A 489 1.07 -6.50 -23.13
N VAL A 490 1.52 -7.21 -22.10
CA VAL A 490 0.79 -7.46 -20.86
C VAL A 490 1.73 -7.62 -19.68
N SER A 491 1.22 -7.35 -18.49
CA SER A 491 1.86 -7.63 -17.21
C SER A 491 0.91 -8.38 -16.28
N ALA A 492 1.42 -9.02 -15.25
CA ALA A 492 0.64 -9.69 -14.22
C ALA A 492 1.18 -9.46 -12.81
N TYR A 493 0.28 -9.49 -11.82
CA TYR A 493 0.56 -9.37 -10.39
C TYR A 493 -0.33 -10.35 -9.62
N ILE A 494 0.21 -10.92 -8.54
CA ILE A 494 -0.49 -11.84 -7.64
C ILE A 494 -0.20 -11.43 -6.19
N SER A 495 -1.26 -11.16 -5.43
CA SER A 495 -1.19 -10.78 -4.01
C SER A 495 -1.03 -11.99 -3.09
N ASP A 496 -0.66 -11.74 -1.83
CA ASP A 496 -0.57 -12.76 -0.77
C ASP A 496 -1.91 -13.49 -0.54
N ASN A 497 -3.05 -12.82 -0.77
CA ASN A 497 -4.39 -13.38 -0.67
C ASN A 497 -4.86 -14.10 -1.95
N ASN A 498 -3.95 -14.34 -2.90
CA ASN A 498 -4.22 -14.93 -4.21
C ASN A 498 -5.12 -14.09 -5.14
N ASP A 499 -5.40 -12.82 -4.81
CA ASP A 499 -5.96 -11.89 -5.79
C ASP A 499 -4.95 -11.70 -6.93
N TRP A 500 -5.43 -11.64 -8.16
CA TRP A 500 -4.58 -11.52 -9.32
C TRP A 500 -5.15 -10.55 -10.34
N ILE A 501 -4.26 -9.95 -11.12
CA ILE A 501 -4.61 -9.06 -12.23
C ILE A 501 -3.61 -9.24 -13.36
N ILE A 502 -4.13 -9.27 -14.58
CA ILE A 502 -3.36 -9.19 -15.82
C ILE A 502 -3.80 -7.92 -16.54
N TRP A 503 -2.86 -7.05 -16.89
CA TRP A 503 -3.16 -5.76 -17.54
C TRP A 503 -2.25 -5.49 -18.73
N SER A 504 -2.66 -4.56 -19.58
CA SER A 504 -1.83 -4.02 -20.66
C SER A 504 -1.31 -2.62 -20.29
N PRO A 505 -0.22 -2.14 -20.92
CA PRO A 505 0.26 -0.76 -20.74
C PRO A 505 -0.76 0.35 -21.05
N LYS A 506 -1.87 0.03 -21.72
CA LYS A 506 -2.97 0.96 -21.98
C LYS A 506 -4.12 0.85 -20.96
N GLY A 507 -3.94 0.08 -19.90
CA GLY A 507 -4.89 -0.08 -18.80
C GLY A 507 -5.93 -1.18 -18.99
N TYR A 508 -6.09 -1.77 -20.19
CA TYR A 508 -7.02 -2.89 -20.34
C TYR A 508 -6.62 -4.07 -19.45
N TYR A 509 -7.57 -4.67 -18.74
CA TYR A 509 -7.27 -5.70 -17.76
C TYR A 509 -8.34 -6.81 -17.68
N GLU A 510 -7.95 -7.90 -17.02
CA GLU A 510 -8.76 -9.00 -16.49
C GLU A 510 -8.21 -9.33 -15.09
N ALA A 511 -9.08 -9.62 -14.12
CA ALA A 511 -8.69 -9.76 -12.72
C ALA A 511 -9.67 -10.62 -11.92
N SER A 512 -9.16 -11.25 -10.84
CA SER A 512 -10.04 -11.74 -9.76
C SER A 512 -10.84 -10.59 -9.16
N ALA A 513 -11.96 -10.88 -8.47
CA ALA A 513 -12.62 -9.85 -7.68
C ALA A 513 -11.63 -9.32 -6.63
N GLY A 514 -11.44 -8.00 -6.57
CA GLY A 514 -10.46 -7.36 -5.69
C GLY A 514 -9.06 -7.20 -6.30
N GLY A 515 -8.68 -7.96 -7.32
CA GLY A 515 -7.36 -7.86 -7.97
C GLY A 515 -7.13 -6.50 -8.65
N GLU A 516 -8.19 -5.86 -9.15
CA GLU A 516 -8.13 -4.53 -9.77
C GLU A 516 -7.75 -3.38 -8.83
N GLN A 517 -7.73 -3.59 -7.51
CA GLN A 517 -7.35 -2.55 -6.55
C GLN A 517 -5.84 -2.29 -6.52
N TYR A 518 -5.03 -3.26 -6.95
CA TYR A 518 -3.56 -3.19 -6.90
C TYR A 518 -2.94 -2.51 -8.11
N VAL A 519 -3.70 -2.12 -9.13
CA VAL A 519 -3.15 -1.51 -10.35
C VAL A 519 -3.91 -0.24 -10.68
N GLY A 520 -3.21 0.79 -11.12
CA GLY A 520 -3.81 2.08 -11.46
C GLY A 520 -2.94 2.92 -12.39
N PHE A 521 -3.52 3.99 -12.90
CA PHE A 521 -2.80 5.01 -13.65
C PHE A 521 -2.16 6.01 -12.69
N LEU A 522 -0.84 6.09 -12.69
CA LEU A 522 -0.08 7.15 -12.07
C LEU A 522 0.13 8.28 -13.07
N VAL A 523 -0.44 9.45 -12.78
CA VAL A 523 -0.34 10.66 -13.62
C VAL A 523 0.70 11.58 -13.01
N SER A 524 1.78 11.84 -13.74
CA SER A 524 2.82 12.79 -13.34
C SER A 524 2.41 14.20 -13.79
N HIS A 525 2.54 15.17 -12.89
CA HIS A 525 2.17 16.57 -13.15
C HIS A 525 3.36 17.45 -13.54
N GLY A 526 4.55 16.84 -13.60
CA GLY A 526 5.81 17.53 -13.83
C GLY A 526 6.44 17.98 -12.52
N PHE A 527 7.50 18.77 -12.64
CA PHE A 527 8.34 19.21 -11.54
C PHE A 527 7.56 19.85 -10.37
N GLY A 528 7.93 19.53 -9.13
CA GLY A 528 7.37 20.13 -7.91
C GLY A 528 5.93 19.74 -7.55
N VAL A 529 5.40 18.68 -8.16
CA VAL A 529 4.04 18.18 -7.87
C VAL A 529 4.07 16.66 -7.79
N LEU A 530 3.59 16.10 -6.67
CA LEU A 530 3.45 14.65 -6.51
C LEU A 530 2.58 14.01 -7.61
N GLY A 531 2.87 12.75 -7.90
CA GLY A 531 2.10 11.93 -8.81
C GLY A 531 0.72 11.61 -8.26
N GLU A 532 -0.27 11.53 -9.15
CA GLU A 532 -1.65 11.20 -8.81
C GLU A 532 -2.00 9.78 -9.27
N PHE A 533 -2.20 8.87 -8.31
CA PHE A 533 -2.58 7.49 -8.58
C PHE A 533 -4.10 7.31 -8.69
N ASN A 534 -4.54 6.61 -9.73
CA ASN A 534 -5.95 6.36 -10.05
C ASN A 534 -6.18 4.86 -10.31
N LYS A 535 -6.75 4.15 -9.34
CA LYS A 535 -7.03 2.70 -9.39
C LYS A 535 -7.76 2.29 -10.67
N LEU A 536 -7.43 1.15 -11.29
CA LEU A 536 -8.14 0.63 -12.47
C LEU A 536 -9.59 0.25 -12.15
N SER A 537 -9.90 -0.07 -10.90
CA SER A 537 -11.27 -0.28 -10.42
C SER A 537 -12.16 0.95 -10.65
N SER A 538 -11.61 2.17 -10.48
CA SER A 538 -12.31 3.45 -10.72
C SER A 538 -12.72 3.65 -12.19
N LEU A 539 -12.04 2.96 -13.11
CA LEU A 539 -12.21 3.09 -14.56
C LEU A 539 -12.68 1.77 -15.21
N SER A 540 -13.24 0.87 -14.40
CA SER A 540 -13.63 -0.49 -14.81
C SER A 540 -14.57 -0.51 -16.01
N ASN A 541 -15.55 0.40 -16.07
CA ASN A 541 -16.47 0.57 -17.20
C ASN A 541 -15.77 0.66 -18.56
N ARG A 542 -14.55 1.20 -18.58
CA ARG A 542 -13.77 1.39 -19.80
C ARG A 542 -12.68 0.34 -19.99
N PHE A 543 -11.97 -0.03 -18.93
CA PHE A 543 -10.75 -0.82 -19.03
C PHE A 543 -10.89 -2.29 -18.67
N HIS A 544 -11.97 -2.71 -17.99
CA HIS A 544 -12.25 -4.12 -17.77
C HIS A 544 -12.77 -4.76 -19.08
N GLN A 545 -11.85 -5.10 -19.97
CA GLN A 545 -12.11 -5.53 -21.35
C GLN A 545 -11.22 -6.73 -21.71
N PRO A 546 -11.48 -7.91 -21.13
CA PRO A 546 -10.63 -9.09 -21.30
C PRO A 546 -10.48 -9.53 -22.77
N GLN A 547 -11.52 -9.33 -23.58
CA GLN A 547 -11.46 -9.65 -25.01
C GLN A 547 -10.47 -8.77 -25.78
N ILE A 548 -10.34 -7.50 -25.39
CA ILE A 548 -9.36 -6.57 -25.97
C ILE A 548 -7.95 -6.99 -25.52
N LEU A 549 -7.77 -7.26 -24.23
CA LEU A 549 -6.51 -7.72 -23.66
C LEU A 549 -5.99 -8.99 -24.35
N LYS A 550 -6.85 -10.00 -24.48
CA LYS A 550 -6.55 -11.25 -25.19
C LYS A 550 -6.16 -11.00 -26.65
N LYS A 551 -6.85 -10.08 -27.32
CA LYS A 551 -6.54 -9.73 -28.71
C LYS A 551 -5.15 -9.10 -28.86
N ILE A 552 -4.75 -8.21 -27.93
CA ILE A 552 -3.41 -7.59 -27.90
C ILE A 552 -2.33 -8.68 -27.87
N TYR A 553 -2.47 -9.64 -26.95
CA TYR A 553 -1.51 -10.72 -26.79
C TYR A 553 -1.44 -11.64 -28.02
N GLN A 554 -2.61 -12.05 -28.55
CA GLN A 554 -2.68 -12.95 -29.70
C GLN A 554 -2.13 -12.32 -30.99
N SER A 555 -2.39 -11.03 -31.21
CA SER A 555 -1.85 -10.31 -32.37
C SER A 555 -0.38 -9.91 -32.19
N GLY A 556 0.12 -9.92 -30.95
CA GLY A 556 1.50 -9.53 -30.62
C GLY A 556 1.75 -8.03 -30.66
N GLY A 557 0.71 -7.20 -30.49
CA GLY A 557 0.84 -5.74 -30.55
C GLY A 557 -0.48 -4.98 -30.66
N PHE A 558 -0.50 -3.71 -30.24
CA PHE A 558 -1.70 -2.88 -30.19
C PHE A 558 -2.22 -2.50 -31.58
N LYS A 559 -1.30 -2.32 -32.54
CA LYS A 559 -1.63 -1.95 -33.92
C LYS A 559 -2.30 -3.11 -34.65
N GLU A 560 -1.75 -4.31 -34.53
CA GLU A 560 -2.23 -5.55 -35.13
C GLU A 560 -3.57 -5.97 -34.52
N ALA A 561 -3.79 -5.67 -33.24
CA ALA A 561 -5.07 -5.85 -32.58
C ALA A 561 -6.16 -4.87 -33.08
N ASN A 562 -5.83 -3.89 -33.93
CA ASN A 562 -6.72 -2.82 -34.38
C ASN A 562 -7.32 -2.02 -33.20
N ILE A 563 -6.52 -1.79 -32.16
CA ILE A 563 -6.89 -1.03 -30.96
C ILE A 563 -6.38 0.42 -31.04
N SER A 564 -5.62 0.75 -32.10
CA SER A 564 -4.98 2.06 -32.34
C SER A 564 -5.92 3.28 -32.34
N ASN A 565 -7.24 3.08 -32.40
CA ASN A 565 -8.24 4.15 -32.35
C ASN A 565 -8.73 4.53 -30.95
N HIS A 566 -8.26 3.87 -29.88
CA HIS A 566 -8.60 4.28 -28.52
C HIS A 566 -7.66 5.42 -28.12
N GLN A 567 -8.19 6.65 -28.12
CA GLN A 567 -7.46 7.83 -27.70
C GLN A 567 -6.96 7.66 -26.26
N PRO A 568 -5.75 8.12 -25.93
CA PRO A 568 -5.33 8.31 -24.55
C PRO A 568 -6.40 9.14 -23.84
N ILE A 569 -6.82 8.68 -22.67
CA ILE A 569 -7.64 9.52 -21.79
C ILE A 569 -6.68 10.41 -21.04
N ASP A 570 -6.99 11.68 -20.95
CA ASP A 570 -6.40 12.54 -19.94
C ASP A 570 -7.26 12.40 -18.68
N ILE A 571 -6.78 11.65 -17.70
CA ILE A 571 -7.52 11.39 -16.44
C ILE A 571 -7.85 12.71 -15.74
N ALA A 572 -6.97 13.72 -15.84
CA ALA A 572 -7.19 15.04 -15.28
C ALA A 572 -8.39 15.77 -15.93
N GLU A 573 -8.84 15.36 -17.12
CA GLU A 573 -10.05 15.90 -17.75
C GLU A 573 -11.35 15.22 -17.32
N ILE A 574 -11.29 13.95 -16.94
CA ILE A 574 -12.48 13.18 -16.56
C ILE A 574 -12.68 13.09 -15.05
N LYS A 575 -11.61 13.26 -14.27
CA LYS A 575 -11.65 13.20 -12.81
C LYS A 575 -12.25 14.49 -12.24
N PRO A 576 -13.26 14.39 -11.35
CA PRO A 576 -13.77 15.55 -10.63
C PRO A 576 -12.72 16.11 -9.66
N LYS A 577 -12.57 17.44 -9.63
CA LYS A 577 -11.77 18.15 -8.62
C LYS A 577 -12.61 18.36 -7.37
N VAL A 578 -12.03 18.11 -6.20
CA VAL A 578 -12.70 18.30 -4.90
C VAL A 578 -11.93 19.31 -4.08
N GLU A 579 -12.62 20.32 -3.58
CA GLU A 579 -12.08 21.31 -2.65
C GLU A 579 -12.90 21.23 -1.36
N TRP A 580 -12.21 21.00 -0.24
CA TRP A 580 -12.85 20.93 1.07
C TRP A 580 -12.75 22.27 1.78
N ALA A 581 -13.83 22.67 2.44
CA ALA A 581 -13.87 23.82 3.33
C ALA A 581 -14.11 23.43 4.79
N SER A 582 -14.71 22.26 5.04
CA SER A 582 -14.74 21.62 6.36
C SER A 582 -15.13 20.14 6.23
N PRO A 583 -14.53 19.22 6.98
CA PRO A 583 -13.34 19.44 7.80
C PRO A 583 -12.12 19.87 6.96
N LEU A 584 -11.32 20.81 7.48
CA LEU A 584 -10.18 21.40 6.75
C LEU A 584 -8.96 20.50 6.80
N SER A 585 -8.73 19.86 7.94
CA SER A 585 -7.65 18.90 8.14
C SER A 585 -8.08 17.45 7.88
N GLU A 586 -7.12 16.59 7.56
CA GLU A 586 -7.31 15.14 7.61
C GLU A 586 -7.54 14.65 9.04
N ASP A 587 -7.16 15.41 10.07
CA ASP A 587 -7.48 15.15 11.48
C ASP A 587 -8.04 16.44 12.13
N GLU A 588 -9.35 16.57 12.27
CA GLU A 588 -9.99 17.75 12.89
C GLU A 588 -10.60 17.43 14.25
N ILE A 589 -10.30 18.25 15.27
CA ILE A 589 -10.98 18.17 16.57
C ILE A 589 -12.30 18.93 16.48
N ILE A 590 -13.39 18.26 16.83
CA ILE A 590 -14.77 18.75 16.78
C ILE A 590 -15.45 18.57 18.15
N ASP A 591 -16.59 19.23 18.37
CA ASP A 591 -17.37 19.01 19.61
C ASP A 591 -18.11 17.65 19.55
N ASP A 592 -19.32 17.64 18.95
CA ASP A 592 -20.14 16.42 18.77
C ASP A 592 -20.56 16.20 17.31
N ALA A 593 -20.44 17.26 16.51
CA ALA A 593 -20.92 17.31 15.13
C ALA A 593 -19.99 18.18 14.30
N VAL A 594 -19.82 17.79 13.05
CA VAL A 594 -19.01 18.49 12.07
C VAL A 594 -19.88 19.02 10.95
N GLN A 595 -19.57 20.23 10.48
CA GLN A 595 -20.17 20.78 9.28
C GLN A 595 -19.34 20.29 8.10
N VAL A 596 -19.92 19.49 7.22
CA VAL A 596 -19.24 19.10 5.99
C VAL A 596 -19.56 20.11 4.91
N THR A 597 -18.52 20.78 4.41
CA THR A 597 -18.61 21.71 3.28
C THR A 597 -17.53 21.38 2.27
N ALA A 598 -17.95 21.10 1.04
CA ALA A 598 -17.05 20.78 -0.05
C ALA A 598 -17.63 21.22 -1.40
N THR A 599 -16.74 21.54 -2.34
CA THR A 599 -17.06 21.89 -3.71
C THR A 599 -16.50 20.81 -4.64
N VAL A 600 -17.35 20.20 -5.44
CA VAL A 600 -16.94 19.24 -6.49
C VAL A 600 -17.12 19.90 -7.85
N GLN A 601 -16.04 19.99 -8.62
CA GLN A 601 -16.04 20.50 -9.99
C GLN A 601 -15.76 19.38 -10.99
N SER A 602 -16.59 19.25 -12.03
CA SER A 602 -16.44 18.20 -13.04
C SER A 602 -16.75 18.71 -14.44
N LYS A 603 -15.96 18.30 -15.44
CA LYS A 603 -16.27 18.54 -16.86
C LYS A 603 -17.40 17.66 -17.38
N LEU A 604 -17.71 16.57 -16.68
CA LEU A 604 -18.79 15.63 -16.99
C LEU A 604 -19.88 15.67 -15.90
N PRO A 605 -21.17 15.54 -16.25
CA PRO A 605 -22.22 15.46 -15.24
C PRO A 605 -22.02 14.21 -14.37
N LEU A 606 -22.27 14.34 -13.07
CA LEU A 606 -22.17 13.24 -12.12
C LEU A 606 -23.38 12.30 -12.22
N SER A 607 -23.14 10.99 -12.18
CA SER A 607 -24.16 9.95 -12.00
C SER A 607 -24.45 9.67 -10.53
N SER A 608 -23.46 9.86 -9.65
CA SER A 608 -23.57 9.66 -8.21
C SER A 608 -22.68 10.65 -7.46
N LEU A 609 -23.19 11.18 -6.34
CA LEU A 609 -22.44 11.98 -5.38
C LEU A 609 -22.96 11.63 -3.98
N ARG A 610 -22.14 10.95 -3.18
CA ARG A 610 -22.50 10.49 -1.84
C ARG A 610 -21.47 10.91 -0.82
N LEU A 611 -21.94 11.27 0.36
CA LEU A 611 -21.12 11.45 1.55
C LEU A 611 -21.05 10.11 2.27
N LEU A 612 -19.84 9.67 2.59
CA LEU A 612 -19.61 8.48 3.39
C LEU A 612 -19.14 8.88 4.79
N LEU A 613 -19.71 8.25 5.80
CA LEU A 613 -19.26 8.33 7.19
C LEU A 613 -18.80 6.93 7.61
N ASN A 614 -17.53 6.79 8.02
CA ASN A 614 -16.91 5.50 8.34
C ASN A 614 -17.03 4.50 7.18
N ALA A 615 -16.76 4.96 5.96
CA ALA A 615 -16.90 4.24 4.69
C ALA A 615 -18.34 3.81 4.33
N ARG A 616 -19.39 4.32 5.01
CA ARG A 616 -20.80 3.93 4.74
C ARG A 616 -21.64 5.12 4.25
N PRO A 617 -22.57 4.92 3.29
CA PRO A 617 -23.38 6.01 2.76
C PRO A 617 -24.18 6.74 3.84
N TYR A 618 -24.02 8.05 3.91
CA TYR A 618 -24.85 8.91 4.74
C TYR A 618 -26.23 9.10 4.06
N PRO A 619 -27.36 8.99 4.79
CA PRO A 619 -28.67 8.76 4.16
C PRO A 619 -29.14 9.86 3.20
N GLN A 620 -28.94 11.14 3.55
CA GLN A 620 -29.32 12.29 2.71
C GLN A 620 -28.35 13.44 2.95
N ILE A 621 -28.00 14.13 1.86
CA ILE A 621 -27.13 15.30 1.87
C ILE A 621 -27.73 16.44 1.03
N GLN A 622 -27.46 17.68 1.42
CA GLN A 622 -27.83 18.85 0.62
C GLN A 622 -26.75 19.09 -0.43
N ILE A 623 -27.17 19.15 -1.70
CA ILE A 623 -26.30 19.39 -2.85
C ILE A 623 -26.94 20.49 -3.70
N ASP A 624 -26.20 21.58 -3.91
CA ASP A 624 -26.56 22.62 -4.86
C ASP A 624 -25.72 22.48 -6.14
N GLU A 625 -26.39 22.11 -7.24
CA GLU A 625 -25.77 21.96 -8.56
C GLU A 625 -25.89 23.26 -9.38
N SER A 626 -24.78 23.65 -10.00
CA SER A 626 -24.72 24.70 -11.02
C SER A 626 -23.84 24.28 -12.21
N LEU A 627 -24.03 24.96 -13.34
CA LEU A 627 -23.22 24.76 -14.54
C LEU A 627 -22.77 26.13 -15.07
N GLU A 628 -21.47 26.38 -14.98
CA GLU A 628 -20.83 27.60 -15.46
C GLU A 628 -19.64 27.23 -16.35
N GLU A 629 -19.49 27.91 -17.49
CA GLU A 629 -18.34 27.72 -18.41
C GLU A 629 -18.05 26.26 -18.84
N ARG A 630 -19.07 25.39 -18.88
CA ARG A 630 -18.98 23.94 -19.16
C ARG A 630 -18.33 23.10 -18.06
N VAL A 631 -18.31 23.63 -16.84
CA VAL A 631 -17.92 22.91 -15.62
C VAL A 631 -19.13 22.81 -14.72
N TYR A 632 -19.53 21.59 -14.39
CA TYR A 632 -20.53 21.31 -13.38
C TYR A 632 -19.92 21.53 -12.01
N THR A 633 -20.58 22.30 -11.15
CA THR A 633 -20.16 22.55 -9.77
C THR A 633 -21.25 22.05 -8.83
N TYR A 634 -20.85 21.25 -7.85
CA TYR A 634 -21.73 20.70 -6.82
C TYR A 634 -21.23 21.17 -5.46
N ASN A 635 -22.02 21.99 -4.78
CA ASN A 635 -21.71 22.46 -3.44
C ASN A 635 -22.42 21.56 -2.44
N ILE A 636 -21.66 20.99 -1.50
CA ILE A 636 -22.16 20.13 -0.45
C ILE A 636 -22.15 20.94 0.84
N GLU A 637 -23.28 20.94 1.55
CA GLU A 637 -23.38 21.54 2.88
C GLU A 637 -24.21 20.61 3.78
N GLN A 638 -23.55 19.87 4.66
CA GLN A 638 -24.21 18.88 5.50
C GLN A 638 -23.65 18.85 6.91
N LYS A 639 -24.49 19.09 7.91
CA LYS A 639 -24.13 18.82 9.31
C LYS A 639 -24.25 17.32 9.61
N ILE A 640 -23.20 16.73 10.16
CA ILE A 640 -23.14 15.31 10.55
C ILE A 640 -22.81 15.20 12.04
N ASN A 641 -23.50 14.31 12.74
CA ASN A 641 -23.12 13.93 14.10
C ASN A 641 -22.11 12.77 14.04
N ILE A 642 -21.03 12.85 14.80
CA ILE A 642 -20.04 11.79 14.85
C ILE A 642 -20.42 10.83 15.98
N PRO A 643 -20.73 9.54 15.69
CA PRO A 643 -21.27 8.61 16.69
C PRO A 643 -20.25 8.12 17.74
N PHE A 644 -18.97 8.33 17.47
CA PHE A 644 -17.82 7.90 18.26
C PHE A 644 -16.98 9.12 18.64
N HIS A 645 -15.97 8.91 19.48
CA HIS A 645 -14.91 9.90 19.63
C HIS A 645 -14.13 10.13 18.33
N PHE A 646 -14.29 9.28 17.32
CA PHE A 646 -13.59 9.35 16.03
C PHE A 646 -14.48 8.95 14.85
N GLY A 647 -14.39 9.66 13.72
CA GLY A 647 -15.06 9.27 12.47
C GLY A 647 -14.21 9.59 11.25
N SER A 648 -14.47 8.92 10.13
CA SER A 648 -13.89 9.27 8.82
C SER A 648 -14.98 9.75 7.86
N ILE A 649 -14.66 10.81 7.12
CA ILE A 649 -15.57 11.46 6.16
C ILE A 649 -14.95 11.41 4.77
N GLN A 650 -15.71 10.94 3.79
CA GLN A 650 -15.29 10.84 2.39
C GLN A 650 -16.42 11.22 1.44
N LEU A 651 -16.06 11.59 0.21
CA LEU A 651 -17.02 11.72 -0.89
C LEU A 651 -16.78 10.62 -1.91
N PHE A 652 -17.84 9.88 -2.21
CA PHE A 652 -17.92 9.03 -3.41
C PHE A 652 -18.55 9.83 -4.54
N ILE A 653 -17.88 9.88 -5.67
CA ILE A 653 -18.19 10.75 -6.80
C ILE A 653 -18.09 9.91 -8.07
N GLU A 654 -19.14 9.84 -8.86
CA GLU A 654 -19.14 9.06 -10.09
C GLU A 654 -19.64 9.90 -11.25
N ASN A 655 -18.99 9.74 -12.41
CA ASN A 655 -19.52 10.14 -13.69
C ASN A 655 -19.45 8.97 -14.67
N LYS A 656 -19.90 9.19 -15.91
CA LYS A 656 -19.96 8.12 -16.94
C LYS A 656 -18.61 7.44 -17.26
N GLU A 657 -17.47 8.04 -16.93
CA GLU A 657 -16.12 7.51 -17.23
C GLU A 657 -15.39 7.01 -15.98
N ILE A 658 -15.61 7.59 -14.79
CA ILE A 658 -14.83 7.30 -13.58
C ILE A 658 -15.70 7.31 -12.31
N SER A 659 -15.40 6.39 -11.39
CA SER A 659 -15.86 6.38 -9.99
C SER A 659 -14.70 6.73 -9.05
N TYR A 660 -14.84 7.79 -8.27
CA TYR A 660 -13.77 8.37 -7.47
C TYR A 660 -14.17 8.47 -6.00
N LEU A 661 -13.30 8.01 -5.11
CA LEU A 661 -13.45 8.13 -3.68
C LEU A 661 -12.32 9.02 -3.15
N THR A 662 -12.66 10.08 -2.40
CA THR A 662 -11.65 10.97 -1.81
C THR A 662 -10.87 10.27 -0.70
N ASN A 663 -9.69 10.78 -0.37
CA ASN A 663 -9.02 10.44 0.88
C ASN A 663 -9.96 10.67 2.08
N PRO A 664 -9.86 9.84 3.13
CA PRO A 664 -10.61 10.04 4.36
C PRO A 664 -10.14 11.29 5.09
N ARG A 665 -11.11 12.11 5.52
CA ARG A 665 -10.89 13.15 6.52
C ARG A 665 -11.38 12.64 7.85
N HIS A 666 -10.45 12.39 8.74
CA HIS A 666 -10.71 11.98 10.10
C HIS A 666 -11.12 13.18 10.97
N VAL A 667 -12.07 12.91 11.85
CA VAL A 667 -12.60 13.88 12.82
C VAL A 667 -12.67 13.22 14.17
N SER A 668 -12.30 13.94 15.22
CA SER A 668 -12.26 13.42 16.58
C SER A 668 -12.89 14.39 17.58
N THR A 669 -13.55 13.89 18.62
CA THR A 669 -14.06 14.70 19.74
C THR A 669 -13.07 14.79 20.90
N GLU A 670 -12.01 13.98 20.85
CA GLU A 670 -10.87 14.02 21.77
C GLU A 670 -9.63 14.53 21.03
N ASP A 671 -8.74 15.25 21.73
CA ASP A 671 -7.44 15.58 21.18
C ASP A 671 -6.65 14.28 21.02
N VAL A 672 -6.45 13.86 19.77
CA VAL A 672 -5.75 12.63 19.42
C VAL A 672 -4.27 12.70 19.87
N ASN A 673 -3.78 13.90 20.22
CA ASN A 673 -2.47 14.12 20.84
C ASN A 673 -2.40 13.79 22.34
N ASP A 674 -3.51 13.39 22.99
CA ASP A 674 -3.41 12.78 24.31
C ASP A 674 -2.53 11.52 24.19
N SER A 675 -1.36 11.58 24.84
CA SER A 675 -0.28 10.61 24.70
C SER A 675 -0.71 9.24 25.24
N TYR A 676 -1.33 8.42 24.41
CA TYR A 676 -1.40 6.98 24.68
C TYR A 676 0.03 6.46 24.71
N SER A 677 0.34 5.63 25.72
CA SER A 677 1.61 4.91 25.64
C SER A 677 1.57 4.02 24.39
N LEU A 678 2.71 3.82 23.73
CA LEU A 678 2.76 2.89 22.60
C LEU A 678 2.28 1.48 23.03
N ASP A 679 2.49 1.11 24.30
CA ASP A 679 1.91 -0.08 24.92
C ASP A 679 0.37 -0.13 24.82
N ASP A 680 -0.33 0.99 25.02
CA ASP A 680 -1.79 1.07 24.93
C ASP A 680 -2.27 1.02 23.48
N LEU A 681 -1.57 1.70 22.57
CA LEU A 681 -1.85 1.66 21.13
C LEU A 681 -1.70 0.24 20.57
N LEU A 682 -0.66 -0.47 20.99
CA LEU A 682 -0.35 -1.83 20.53
C LEU A 682 -1.27 -2.89 21.12
N LYS A 683 -1.67 -2.77 22.38
CA LYS A 683 -2.54 -3.76 23.04
C LYS A 683 -4.03 -3.50 22.81
N GLN A 684 -4.39 -2.33 22.30
CA GLN A 684 -5.78 -1.90 22.16
C GLN A 684 -6.57 -2.12 23.47
N THR A 685 -5.91 -1.92 24.63
CA THR A 685 -6.27 -2.40 25.99
C THR A 685 -7.58 -1.87 26.55
N SER A 686 -8.24 -0.96 25.84
CA SER A 686 -9.64 -0.65 26.05
C SER A 686 -10.22 -0.14 24.73
N VAL A 687 -11.12 -0.92 24.11
CA VAL A 687 -12.03 -0.37 23.12
C VAL A 687 -12.96 0.59 23.87
N LYS A 688 -12.54 1.86 24.01
CA LYS A 688 -13.33 2.94 24.66
C LYS A 688 -14.73 3.00 24.05
N ASP A 689 -14.81 2.74 22.75
CA ASP A 689 -15.98 2.86 21.90
C ASP A 689 -16.51 1.49 21.43
N LYS A 690 -17.08 0.71 22.36
CA LYS A 690 -17.70 -0.58 22.02
C LYS A 690 -18.85 -0.40 21.01
N LYS A 691 -18.91 -1.31 20.05
CA LYS A 691 -19.95 -1.35 18.99
C LYS A 691 -21.05 -2.33 19.34
N ASP A 692 -22.29 -2.06 18.91
CA ASP A 692 -23.29 -3.13 18.79
C ASP A 692 -23.01 -3.90 17.49
N ILE A 693 -23.25 -5.20 17.50
CA ILE A 693 -23.17 -6.04 16.31
C ILE A 693 -24.52 -6.70 16.04
N HIS A 694 -24.98 -6.56 14.80
CA HIS A 694 -26.24 -7.10 14.29
C HIS A 694 -25.92 -8.23 13.32
N VAL A 695 -26.32 -9.46 13.67
CA VAL A 695 -26.03 -10.65 12.88
C VAL A 695 -27.32 -11.16 12.25
N VAL A 696 -27.37 -11.20 10.92
CA VAL A 696 -28.43 -11.85 10.14
C VAL A 696 -27.85 -13.12 9.53
N SER A 697 -28.25 -14.27 10.06
CA SER A 697 -27.74 -15.57 9.61
C SER A 697 -28.84 -16.37 8.93
N ILE A 698 -28.62 -16.68 7.65
CA ILE A 698 -29.56 -17.33 6.75
C ILE A 698 -28.97 -18.67 6.28
N GLY A 699 -29.68 -19.77 6.51
CA GLY A 699 -29.22 -21.11 6.12
C GLY A 699 -30.36 -22.03 5.73
N ILE A 700 -30.32 -22.59 4.52
CA ILE A 700 -31.44 -23.37 3.97
C ILE A 700 -30.98 -24.75 3.55
N SER A 701 -31.26 -25.75 4.39
CA SER A 701 -31.03 -27.16 4.08
C SER A 701 -32.28 -27.85 3.56
N GLU A 702 -33.43 -27.52 4.13
CA GLU A 702 -34.73 -28.09 3.74
C GLU A 702 -35.52 -27.05 2.97
N PHE A 703 -35.71 -27.27 1.66
CA PHE A 703 -36.52 -26.40 0.79
C PHE A 703 -37.94 -26.95 0.63
N ALA A 704 -38.91 -26.08 0.35
CA ALA A 704 -40.26 -26.53 -0.01
C ALA A 704 -40.26 -27.47 -1.22
N ASN A 705 -39.28 -27.32 -2.12
CA ASN A 705 -38.96 -28.29 -3.14
C ASN A 705 -37.77 -29.16 -2.72
N ASN A 706 -38.04 -30.37 -2.23
CA ASN A 706 -37.04 -31.32 -1.74
C ASN A 706 -35.90 -31.65 -2.72
N ALA A 707 -36.07 -31.39 -4.03
CA ALA A 707 -35.01 -31.57 -5.02
C ALA A 707 -33.83 -30.60 -4.85
N LEU A 708 -34.02 -29.52 -4.07
CA LEU A 708 -33.02 -28.50 -3.79
C LEU A 708 -32.35 -28.69 -2.42
N ASN A 709 -32.68 -29.73 -1.65
CA ASN A 709 -32.17 -29.87 -0.29
C ASN A 709 -30.64 -29.91 -0.21
N LEU A 710 -30.10 -29.14 0.74
CA LEU A 710 -28.70 -29.11 1.12
C LEU A 710 -28.48 -29.90 2.43
N LYS A 711 -27.23 -30.19 2.75
CA LYS A 711 -26.89 -31.07 3.87
C LYS A 711 -26.66 -30.33 5.19
N TYR A 712 -26.04 -29.15 5.15
CA TYR A 712 -25.52 -28.48 6.35
C TYR A 712 -25.80 -26.97 6.44
N ALA A 713 -26.41 -26.35 5.43
CA ALA A 713 -26.55 -24.89 5.32
C ALA A 713 -27.23 -24.24 6.55
N ASP A 714 -28.29 -24.84 7.07
CA ASP A 714 -28.95 -24.39 8.30
C ASP A 714 -28.08 -24.54 9.56
N LYS A 715 -27.38 -25.68 9.69
CA LYS A 715 -26.44 -25.94 10.79
C LYS A 715 -25.24 -24.98 10.76
N ASP A 716 -24.71 -24.71 9.57
CA ASP A 716 -23.61 -23.77 9.33
C ASP A 716 -24.03 -22.36 9.75
N ALA A 717 -25.21 -21.91 9.29
CA ALA A 717 -25.79 -20.64 9.69
C ALA A 717 -25.97 -20.52 11.21
N MET A 718 -26.49 -21.57 11.87
CA MET A 718 -26.66 -21.58 13.32
C MET A 718 -25.33 -21.49 14.05
N SER A 719 -24.30 -22.22 13.60
CA SER A 719 -23.02 -22.31 14.30
C SER A 719 -22.21 -21.03 14.19
N LEU A 720 -22.17 -20.40 13.01
CA LEU A 720 -21.52 -19.09 12.86
C LEU A 720 -22.26 -18.01 13.66
N ALA A 721 -23.58 -18.05 13.68
CA ALA A 721 -24.40 -17.17 14.51
C ALA A 721 -24.11 -17.35 16.02
N ASP A 722 -23.93 -18.60 16.48
CA ASP A 722 -23.53 -18.91 17.85
C ASP A 722 -22.09 -18.43 18.16
N ALA A 723 -21.18 -18.47 17.19
CA ALA A 723 -19.81 -17.96 17.36
C ALA A 723 -19.80 -16.44 17.60
N PHE A 724 -20.57 -15.67 16.83
CA PHE A 724 -20.72 -14.23 17.07
C PHE A 724 -21.45 -13.94 18.39
N LEU A 725 -22.48 -14.70 18.73
CA LEU A 725 -23.14 -14.58 20.05
C LEU A 725 -22.16 -14.84 21.20
N GLY A 726 -21.19 -15.74 21.00
CA GLY A 726 -20.09 -15.99 21.92
C GLY A 726 -19.22 -14.76 22.22
N GLN A 727 -19.10 -13.85 21.25
CA GLN A 727 -18.34 -12.59 21.37
C GLN A 727 -19.01 -11.57 22.30
N GLN A 728 -20.29 -11.72 22.62
CA GLN A 728 -20.99 -10.82 23.55
C GLN A 728 -20.37 -10.79 24.95
N ARG A 729 -19.68 -11.88 25.33
CA ARG A 729 -18.99 -11.98 26.63
C ARG A 729 -17.62 -11.32 26.62
N GLY A 730 -17.16 -10.84 25.47
CA GLY A 730 -15.86 -10.23 25.27
C GLY A 730 -15.82 -8.74 25.59
N GLU A 731 -14.64 -8.14 25.42
CA GLU A 731 -14.44 -6.71 25.68
C GLU A 731 -14.77 -5.84 24.46
N LEU A 732 -14.93 -6.44 23.28
CA LEU A 732 -15.04 -5.74 21.99
C LEU A 732 -16.43 -5.13 21.72
N PHE A 733 -17.51 -5.87 21.99
CA PHE A 733 -18.88 -5.45 21.64
C PHE A 733 -19.70 -5.09 22.88
N ASN A 734 -20.65 -4.18 22.71
CA ASN A 734 -21.62 -3.81 23.75
C ASN A 734 -22.80 -4.81 23.75
N GLU A 735 -23.41 -5.04 22.59
CA GLU A 735 -24.48 -6.03 22.42
C GLU A 735 -24.30 -6.81 21.12
N VAL A 736 -24.64 -8.11 21.15
CA VAL A 736 -24.78 -8.95 19.94
C VAL A 736 -26.26 -9.23 19.71
N LYS A 737 -26.86 -8.63 18.68
CA LYS A 737 -28.26 -8.83 18.29
C LYS A 737 -28.31 -9.81 17.12
N LEU A 738 -29.13 -10.85 17.25
CA LEU A 738 -29.11 -11.97 16.32
C LEU A 738 -30.47 -12.28 15.72
N LYS A 739 -30.51 -12.39 14.39
CA LYS A 739 -31.65 -12.86 13.60
C LYS A 739 -31.25 -14.12 12.84
N ARG A 740 -31.87 -15.26 13.16
CA ARG A 740 -31.68 -16.52 12.45
C ARG A 740 -32.87 -16.80 11.54
N LEU A 741 -32.61 -17.09 10.28
CA LEU A 741 -33.61 -17.51 9.30
C LEU A 741 -33.16 -18.84 8.72
N THR A 742 -33.74 -19.94 9.20
CA THR A 742 -33.37 -21.29 8.73
C THR A 742 -34.56 -22.03 8.15
N ASN A 743 -34.32 -22.78 7.08
CA ASN A 743 -35.33 -23.65 6.46
C ASN A 743 -36.65 -22.89 6.23
N SER A 744 -37.78 -23.35 6.78
CA SER A 744 -39.11 -22.75 6.56
C SER A 744 -39.22 -21.26 6.93
N ASP A 745 -38.35 -20.76 7.79
CA ASP A 745 -38.35 -19.35 8.20
C ASP A 745 -37.64 -18.45 7.19
N ALA A 746 -36.78 -19.01 6.33
CA ALA A 746 -35.99 -18.30 5.33
C ALA A 746 -36.77 -18.09 4.01
N THR A 747 -37.97 -17.53 4.10
CA THR A 747 -38.76 -17.12 2.93
C THR A 747 -38.19 -15.86 2.30
N LYS A 748 -38.51 -15.60 1.02
CA LYS A 748 -38.10 -14.35 0.35
C LYS A 748 -38.47 -13.11 1.17
N GLU A 749 -39.72 -13.08 1.66
CA GLU A 749 -40.27 -11.98 2.45
C GLU A 749 -39.50 -11.78 3.77
N ASN A 750 -39.27 -12.86 4.52
CA ASN A 750 -38.59 -12.77 5.82
C ASN A 750 -37.13 -12.34 5.69
N ILE A 751 -36.43 -12.80 4.66
CA ILE A 751 -35.04 -12.41 4.38
C ILE A 751 -34.97 -10.91 4.10
N LEU A 752 -35.77 -10.42 3.16
CA LEU A 752 -35.79 -9.01 2.79
C LEU A 752 -36.26 -8.11 3.94
N GLN A 753 -37.28 -8.54 4.68
CA GLN A 753 -37.74 -7.78 5.84
C GLN A 753 -36.63 -7.65 6.88
N SER A 754 -35.93 -8.75 7.19
CA SER A 754 -34.87 -8.74 8.20
C SER A 754 -33.70 -7.82 7.84
N ILE A 755 -33.34 -7.72 6.56
CA ILE A 755 -32.29 -6.79 6.09
C ILE A 755 -32.82 -5.35 6.07
N ASN A 756 -34.08 -5.14 5.67
CA ASN A 756 -34.67 -3.80 5.63
C ASN A 756 -34.93 -3.21 7.01
N ASP A 757 -35.26 -4.03 8.01
CA ASP A 757 -35.41 -3.61 9.41
C ASP A 757 -34.13 -2.93 9.91
N LEU A 758 -32.95 -3.51 9.56
CA LEU A 758 -31.64 -2.98 9.95
C LEU A 758 -31.41 -1.53 9.51
N LYS A 759 -32.00 -1.08 8.39
CA LYS A 759 -31.86 0.32 7.93
C LYS A 759 -32.31 1.35 8.97
N THR A 760 -33.17 0.94 9.90
CA THR A 760 -33.67 1.79 11.00
C THR A 760 -33.18 1.36 12.38
N GLU A 761 -32.64 0.15 12.52
CA GLU A 761 -32.16 -0.38 13.80
C GLU A 761 -30.67 -0.12 14.03
N VAL A 762 -29.89 0.11 12.97
CA VAL A 762 -28.44 0.31 13.05
C VAL A 762 -28.04 1.73 12.66
N THR A 763 -26.86 2.14 13.13
CA THR A 763 -26.22 3.41 12.83
C THR A 763 -24.80 3.17 12.30
N SER A 764 -24.09 4.23 11.89
CA SER A 764 -22.67 4.14 11.51
C SER A 764 -21.73 3.79 12.67
N LYS A 765 -22.27 3.68 13.90
CA LYS A 765 -21.57 3.11 15.06
C LYS A 765 -21.50 1.59 15.02
N ASP A 766 -22.48 0.96 14.40
CA ASP A 766 -22.73 -0.46 14.56
C ASP A 766 -22.03 -1.26 13.46
N MET A 767 -21.93 -2.57 13.70
CA MET A 767 -21.48 -3.53 12.72
C MET A 767 -22.62 -4.48 12.35
N THR A 768 -22.79 -4.75 11.07
CA THR A 768 -23.73 -5.76 10.57
C THR A 768 -22.95 -6.91 9.95
N VAL A 769 -23.27 -8.13 10.35
CA VAL A 769 -22.78 -9.36 9.73
C VAL A 769 -23.94 -10.08 9.08
N ILE A 770 -23.83 -10.35 7.78
CA ILE A 770 -24.83 -11.11 7.02
C ILE A 770 -24.20 -12.41 6.57
N TYR A 771 -24.70 -13.54 7.05
CA TYR A 771 -24.30 -14.86 6.58
C TYR A 771 -25.43 -15.45 5.73
N ILE A 772 -25.08 -15.95 4.54
CA ILE A 772 -26.04 -16.57 3.62
C ILE A 772 -25.48 -17.90 3.11
N SER A 773 -26.22 -18.98 3.39
CA SER A 773 -25.99 -20.31 2.80
C SER A 773 -27.25 -20.86 2.14
N THR A 774 -27.19 -20.97 0.81
CA THR A 774 -28.28 -21.44 -0.06
C THR A 774 -27.75 -21.74 -1.48
N HIS A 775 -28.61 -22.10 -2.45
CA HIS A 775 -28.21 -22.19 -3.86
C HIS A 775 -28.16 -20.82 -4.53
N GLY A 776 -27.15 -20.64 -5.38
CA GLY A 776 -27.09 -19.59 -6.39
C GLY A 776 -27.41 -20.15 -7.78
N LEU A 777 -28.37 -19.53 -8.47
CA LEU A 777 -28.76 -19.89 -9.84
C LEU A 777 -28.71 -18.66 -10.74
N GLU A 778 -28.21 -18.83 -11.96
CA GLU A 778 -28.28 -17.82 -13.01
C GLU A 778 -29.66 -17.83 -13.65
N TYR A 779 -30.28 -16.66 -13.74
CA TYR A 779 -31.44 -16.44 -14.60
C TYR A 779 -31.25 -15.15 -15.38
N LYS A 780 -31.27 -15.23 -16.72
CA LYS A 780 -31.02 -14.09 -17.63
C LYS A 780 -29.71 -13.34 -17.31
N ASN A 781 -28.64 -14.08 -17.06
CA ASN A 781 -27.30 -13.55 -16.74
C ASN A 781 -27.26 -12.72 -15.43
N GLN A 782 -28.15 -13.00 -14.47
CA GLN A 782 -28.11 -12.42 -13.14
C GLN A 782 -28.22 -13.52 -12.09
N LEU A 783 -27.41 -13.43 -11.03
CA LEU A 783 -27.53 -14.29 -9.87
C LEU A 783 -28.90 -14.11 -9.20
N HIS A 784 -29.48 -15.23 -8.81
CA HIS A 784 -30.64 -15.30 -7.94
C HIS A 784 -30.34 -16.30 -6.83
N LEU A 785 -30.58 -15.90 -5.59
CA LEU A 785 -30.49 -16.78 -4.44
C LEU A 785 -31.84 -17.48 -4.22
N THR A 786 -31.80 -18.75 -3.83
CA THR A 786 -33.02 -19.53 -3.60
C THR A 786 -33.49 -19.40 -2.15
N PRO A 787 -34.62 -18.73 -1.87
CA PRO A 787 -35.25 -18.82 -0.56
C PRO A 787 -35.95 -20.18 -0.38
N TYR A 788 -36.42 -20.47 0.83
CA TYR A 788 -37.14 -21.69 1.16
C TYR A 788 -38.35 -21.95 0.24
N ASP A 789 -39.10 -20.89 -0.04
CA ASP A 789 -40.36 -20.88 -0.78
C ASP A 789 -40.20 -20.65 -2.29
N VAL A 790 -38.98 -20.83 -2.82
CA VAL A 790 -38.70 -20.68 -4.26
C VAL A 790 -39.57 -21.62 -5.10
N ASN A 791 -40.20 -21.08 -6.14
CA ASN A 791 -41.00 -21.84 -7.08
C ASN A 791 -40.35 -21.80 -8.47
N LEU A 792 -39.82 -22.94 -8.91
CA LEU A 792 -39.13 -23.07 -10.20
C LEU A 792 -39.99 -22.71 -11.42
N ASN A 793 -41.32 -22.79 -11.33
CA ASN A 793 -42.22 -22.39 -12.41
C ASN A 793 -42.43 -20.87 -12.50
N THR A 794 -42.24 -20.15 -11.39
CA THR A 794 -42.34 -18.70 -11.27
C THR A 794 -41.05 -18.13 -10.68
N PHE A 795 -39.91 -18.63 -11.18
CA PHE A 795 -38.60 -18.41 -10.58
C PHE A 795 -38.26 -16.92 -10.46
N SER A 796 -38.48 -16.15 -11.52
CA SER A 796 -38.17 -14.72 -11.57
C SER A 796 -38.87 -13.87 -10.50
N THR A 797 -39.99 -14.33 -9.95
CA THR A 797 -40.74 -13.59 -8.91
C THR A 797 -40.58 -14.21 -7.52
N SER A 798 -40.31 -15.51 -7.43
CA SER A 798 -40.21 -16.24 -6.16
C SER A 798 -38.78 -16.38 -5.65
N ALA A 799 -37.77 -16.26 -6.51
CA ALA A 799 -36.38 -16.19 -6.11
C ALA A 799 -36.01 -14.79 -5.60
N LEU A 800 -34.93 -14.72 -4.82
CA LEU A 800 -34.34 -13.48 -4.36
C LEU A 800 -33.36 -12.99 -5.43
N GLY A 801 -33.72 -11.93 -6.14
CA GLY A 801 -32.87 -11.35 -7.19
C GLY A 801 -31.67 -10.61 -6.60
N TRP A 802 -30.53 -10.67 -7.29
CA TRP A 802 -29.31 -10.02 -6.83
C TRP A 802 -29.47 -8.52 -6.60
N ASP A 803 -30.02 -7.78 -7.56
CA ASP A 803 -30.19 -6.32 -7.47
C ASP A 803 -30.99 -5.89 -6.22
N GLU A 804 -32.04 -6.65 -5.88
CA GLU A 804 -32.90 -6.39 -4.72
C GLU A 804 -32.15 -6.61 -3.39
N LEU A 805 -31.33 -7.65 -3.33
CA LEU A 805 -30.50 -7.96 -2.16
C LEU A 805 -29.35 -6.97 -2.03
N GLN A 806 -28.59 -6.74 -3.10
CA GLN A 806 -27.46 -5.83 -3.15
C GLN A 806 -27.88 -4.42 -2.73
N GLN A 807 -28.98 -3.89 -3.29
CA GLN A 807 -29.49 -2.57 -2.91
C GLN A 807 -29.89 -2.50 -1.43
N SER A 808 -30.46 -3.58 -0.89
CA SER A 808 -30.87 -3.63 0.52
C SER A 808 -29.68 -3.58 1.48
N ILE A 809 -28.59 -4.30 1.15
CA ILE A 809 -27.36 -4.36 1.96
C ILE A 809 -26.54 -3.06 1.79
N ALA A 810 -26.41 -2.55 0.58
CA ALA A 810 -25.64 -1.33 0.26
C ALA A 810 -26.15 -0.09 1.01
N GLN A 811 -27.44 -0.03 1.31
CA GLN A 811 -28.07 1.09 2.01
C GLN A 811 -27.96 1.04 3.54
N LEU A 812 -27.35 0.00 4.11
CA LEU A 812 -27.17 -0.08 5.57
C LEU A 812 -26.17 0.97 6.06
N PRO A 813 -26.50 1.75 7.11
CA PRO A 813 -25.61 2.80 7.63
C PRO A 813 -24.43 2.23 8.44
N SER A 814 -24.56 1.02 9.00
CA SER A 814 -23.50 0.32 9.74
C SER A 814 -22.37 -0.16 8.83
N GLN A 815 -21.21 -0.45 9.41
CA GLN A 815 -20.19 -1.27 8.74
C GLN A 815 -20.78 -2.64 8.41
N VAL A 816 -20.47 -3.22 7.24
CA VAL A 816 -21.09 -4.49 6.80
C VAL A 816 -20.03 -5.50 6.38
N ILE A 817 -20.17 -6.72 6.89
CA ILE A 817 -19.44 -7.91 6.45
C ILE A 817 -20.46 -8.92 5.93
N VAL A 818 -20.23 -9.47 4.74
CA VAL A 818 -21.09 -10.50 4.15
C VAL A 818 -20.29 -11.79 3.96
N PHE A 819 -20.82 -12.88 4.50
CA PHE A 819 -20.30 -14.24 4.32
C PHE A 819 -21.23 -15.01 3.40
N PHE A 820 -20.77 -15.33 2.19
CA PHE A 820 -21.46 -16.16 1.23
C PHE A 820 -20.93 -17.59 1.28
N ASP A 821 -21.71 -18.51 1.82
CA ASP A 821 -21.49 -19.95 1.64
C ASP A 821 -22.54 -20.52 0.67
N VAL A 822 -22.52 -19.96 -0.53
CA VAL A 822 -23.47 -20.27 -1.58
C VAL A 822 -22.99 -21.52 -2.32
N GLN A 823 -23.89 -22.48 -2.52
CA GLN A 823 -23.59 -23.67 -3.30
C GLN A 823 -23.98 -23.48 -4.76
N LYS A 824 -23.15 -24.00 -5.66
CA LYS A 824 -23.45 -24.07 -7.08
C LYS A 824 -24.74 -24.89 -7.29
N GLY A 825 -25.79 -24.23 -7.75
CA GLY A 825 -27.02 -24.92 -8.14
C GLY A 825 -26.76 -25.90 -9.29
N ARG A 826 -27.52 -27.01 -9.34
CA ARG A 826 -27.52 -27.87 -10.53
C ARG A 826 -28.19 -27.14 -11.70
N ASP A 827 -27.80 -27.45 -12.93
CA ASP A 827 -28.52 -26.96 -14.11
C ASP A 827 -29.96 -27.50 -14.08
N LEU A 828 -30.94 -26.59 -14.03
CA LEU A 828 -32.36 -26.90 -13.90
C LEU A 828 -33.11 -26.41 -15.15
N GLY A 829 -32.85 -27.07 -16.27
CA GLY A 829 -33.46 -26.76 -17.57
C GLY A 829 -32.64 -25.77 -18.40
N SER A 830 -33.21 -25.27 -19.50
CA SER A 830 -32.47 -24.44 -20.46
C SER A 830 -32.26 -22.98 -20.04
N GLN A 831 -33.00 -22.50 -19.04
CA GLN A 831 -32.99 -21.09 -18.60
C GLN A 831 -32.35 -20.85 -17.23
N LEU A 832 -32.15 -21.91 -16.43
CA LEU A 832 -31.54 -21.82 -15.10
C LEU A 832 -30.23 -22.58 -15.12
N LYS A 833 -29.13 -21.83 -15.06
CA LYS A 833 -27.77 -22.38 -15.10
C LYS A 833 -27.08 -22.17 -13.77
N ALA A 834 -26.05 -22.96 -13.51
CA ALA A 834 -25.08 -22.60 -12.49
C ALA A 834 -24.38 -21.27 -12.85
N THR A 835 -24.09 -20.43 -11.85
CA THR A 835 -23.47 -19.10 -12.05
C THR A 835 -22.17 -18.97 -11.24
N GLN A 836 -21.41 -17.91 -11.51
CA GLN A 836 -20.22 -17.50 -10.76
C GLN A 836 -20.55 -16.29 -9.87
N LEU A 837 -19.88 -16.13 -8.72
CA LEU A 837 -20.16 -15.05 -7.76
C LEU A 837 -19.24 -13.82 -7.93
N VAL A 838 -18.24 -13.89 -8.83
CA VAL A 838 -17.16 -12.87 -8.93
C VAL A 838 -17.71 -11.46 -9.12
N GLU A 839 -18.64 -11.30 -10.05
CA GLU A 839 -19.18 -9.99 -10.40
C GLU A 839 -20.07 -9.43 -9.29
N GLU A 840 -20.84 -10.30 -8.63
CA GLU A 840 -21.62 -9.98 -7.46
C GLU A 840 -20.74 -9.56 -6.27
N VAL A 841 -19.65 -10.27 -6.01
CA VAL A 841 -18.66 -9.85 -5.00
C VAL A 841 -18.12 -8.45 -5.35
N ARG A 842 -17.66 -8.24 -6.59
CA ARG A 842 -17.11 -6.96 -7.06
C ARG A 842 -18.10 -5.80 -6.91
N GLN A 843 -19.38 -6.03 -7.19
CA GLN A 843 -20.43 -5.01 -7.02
C GLN A 843 -20.66 -4.65 -5.54
N LEU A 844 -20.71 -5.63 -4.63
CA LEU A 844 -20.86 -5.35 -3.20
C LEU A 844 -19.62 -4.68 -2.62
N SER A 845 -18.43 -5.11 -3.02
CA SER A 845 -17.16 -4.61 -2.51
C SER A 845 -16.66 -3.34 -3.23
N SER A 846 -17.47 -2.71 -4.07
CA SER A 846 -17.09 -1.50 -4.79
C SER A 846 -16.78 -0.34 -3.84
N ASP A 847 -16.00 0.65 -4.29
CA ASP A 847 -15.68 1.87 -3.52
C ASP A 847 -16.93 2.69 -3.14
N GLU A 848 -18.08 2.49 -3.80
CA GLU A 848 -19.37 3.10 -3.41
C GLU A 848 -19.96 2.42 -2.17
N ASN A 849 -19.87 1.10 -2.15
CA ASN A 849 -20.57 0.26 -1.18
C ASN A 849 -19.69 -0.05 0.03
N ASN A 850 -18.36 -0.18 -0.13
CA ASN A 850 -17.38 -0.50 0.91
C ASN A 850 -17.84 -1.66 1.84
N ILE A 851 -18.27 -2.77 1.24
CA ILE A 851 -18.67 -3.98 1.97
C ILE A 851 -17.51 -4.97 1.90
N SER A 852 -17.10 -5.49 3.05
CA SER A 852 -16.17 -6.63 3.09
C SER A 852 -16.92 -7.91 2.81
N VAL A 853 -16.45 -8.70 1.85
CA VAL A 853 -17.13 -9.91 1.39
C VAL A 853 -16.20 -11.11 1.51
N PHE A 854 -16.72 -12.18 2.11
CA PHE A 854 -16.06 -13.48 2.23
C PHE A 854 -16.96 -14.50 1.53
N ALA A 855 -16.52 -15.06 0.41
CA ALA A 855 -17.25 -16.11 -0.29
C ALA A 855 -16.47 -17.42 -0.25
N SER A 856 -17.17 -18.54 -0.03
CA SER A 856 -16.54 -19.84 0.20
C SER A 856 -15.84 -20.42 -1.03
N ASN A 857 -16.22 -20.00 -2.24
CA ASN A 857 -15.65 -20.48 -3.50
C ASN A 857 -16.02 -19.55 -4.67
N ASN A 858 -15.33 -19.70 -5.80
CA ASN A 858 -15.65 -19.04 -7.07
C ASN A 858 -16.84 -19.70 -7.83
N MET A 859 -17.63 -20.57 -7.19
CA MET A 859 -18.79 -21.29 -7.74
C MET A 859 -18.49 -22.16 -8.98
N GLY A 860 -17.21 -22.32 -9.31
CA GLY A 860 -16.67 -23.30 -10.27
C GLY A 860 -16.27 -24.63 -9.61
N GLU A 861 -15.98 -24.59 -8.31
CA GLU A 861 -15.40 -25.67 -7.50
C GLU A 861 -16.49 -26.42 -6.71
N VAL A 862 -16.19 -27.64 -6.26
CA VAL A 862 -17.10 -28.43 -5.44
C VAL A 862 -16.86 -28.06 -3.97
N PRO A 863 -17.84 -27.52 -3.24
CA PRO A 863 -17.68 -27.20 -1.83
C PRO A 863 -17.25 -28.45 -1.04
N MET A 864 -16.15 -28.37 -0.29
CA MET A 864 -15.70 -29.47 0.55
C MET A 864 -16.42 -29.45 1.89
N ASN A 865 -16.81 -30.62 2.37
CA ASN A 865 -17.40 -30.79 3.70
C ASN A 865 -16.38 -31.45 4.61
N ASP A 866 -16.25 -30.97 5.84
CA ASP A 866 -15.55 -31.72 6.88
C ASP A 866 -16.50 -32.80 7.42
N GLU A 867 -16.25 -34.05 7.05
CA GLU A 867 -17.06 -35.19 7.48
C GLU A 867 -17.01 -35.41 9.01
N ASN A 868 -16.00 -34.89 9.71
CA ASN A 868 -15.83 -35.09 11.15
C ASN A 868 -16.73 -34.16 11.97
N ASN A 869 -16.83 -32.89 11.57
CA ASN A 869 -17.56 -31.88 12.33
C ASN A 869 -18.93 -31.56 11.74
N GLY A 870 -19.19 -31.98 10.49
CA GLY A 870 -20.48 -31.81 9.81
C GLY A 870 -20.78 -30.36 9.45
N HIS A 871 -19.77 -29.63 9.01
CA HIS A 871 -19.81 -28.26 8.49
C HIS A 871 -19.18 -28.21 7.10
N SER A 872 -19.47 -27.18 6.31
CA SER A 872 -18.61 -26.85 5.17
C SER A 872 -17.19 -26.50 5.66
N LEU A 873 -16.16 -26.85 4.89
CA LEU A 873 -14.76 -26.57 5.28
C LEU A 873 -14.54 -25.08 5.56
N PHE A 874 -15.12 -24.22 4.72
CA PHE A 874 -15.07 -22.77 4.87
C PHE A 874 -15.64 -22.31 6.21
N VAL A 875 -16.82 -22.83 6.61
CA VAL A 875 -17.44 -22.46 7.89
C VAL A 875 -16.65 -23.03 9.07
N GLU A 876 -16.12 -24.24 8.97
CA GLU A 876 -15.25 -24.79 10.01
C GLU A 876 -14.04 -23.89 10.25
N VAL A 877 -13.34 -23.48 9.19
CA VAL A 877 -12.19 -22.56 9.29
C VAL A 877 -12.60 -21.21 9.88
N LEU A 878 -13.76 -20.65 9.50
CA LEU A 878 -14.29 -19.43 10.13
C LEU A 878 -14.53 -19.61 11.64
N LEU A 879 -15.10 -20.74 12.07
CA LEU A 879 -15.34 -21.04 13.48
C LEU A 879 -14.04 -21.21 14.28
N GLU A 880 -13.00 -21.74 13.66
CA GLU A 880 -11.68 -21.86 14.29
C GLU A 880 -10.96 -20.50 14.38
N GLY A 881 -10.97 -19.75 13.29
CA GLY A 881 -10.36 -18.43 13.21
C GLY A 881 -11.01 -17.48 14.21
N LEU A 882 -12.33 -17.32 14.14
CA LEU A 882 -13.10 -16.39 14.97
C LEU A 882 -13.45 -16.95 16.36
N GLY A 883 -13.98 -18.17 16.42
CA GLY A 883 -14.56 -18.75 17.63
C GLY A 883 -13.52 -19.34 18.59
N LYS A 884 -12.44 -19.92 18.07
CA LYS A 884 -11.29 -20.41 18.86
C LYS A 884 -10.14 -19.40 18.92
N GLY A 885 -10.22 -18.33 18.12
CA GLY A 885 -9.24 -17.25 18.00
C GLY A 885 -7.89 -17.70 17.45
N LEU A 886 -7.88 -18.68 16.55
CA LEU A 886 -6.66 -19.11 15.86
C LEU A 886 -6.21 -18.11 14.78
N ALA A 887 -7.05 -17.14 14.42
CA ALA A 887 -6.70 -16.08 13.49
C ALA A 887 -5.87 -14.95 14.12
N ASP A 888 -5.81 -14.85 15.46
CA ASP A 888 -4.96 -13.87 16.16
C ASP A 888 -3.48 -14.20 15.92
N ASN A 889 -2.89 -13.52 14.94
CA ASN A 889 -1.49 -13.74 14.55
C ASN A 889 -0.54 -12.77 15.26
N THR A 890 -1.08 -11.68 15.83
CA THR A 890 -0.31 -10.67 16.55
C THR A 890 -0.11 -11.02 18.03
N GLY A 891 -0.99 -11.85 18.58
CA GLY A 891 -1.04 -12.21 19.99
C GLY A 891 -1.59 -11.09 20.88
N ASP A 892 -2.37 -10.17 20.31
CA ASP A 892 -3.01 -9.08 21.05
C ASP A 892 -4.40 -9.45 21.62
N HIS A 893 -4.81 -10.71 21.43
CA HIS A 893 -6.10 -11.23 21.86
C HIS A 893 -7.31 -10.67 21.14
N PHE A 894 -7.12 -9.91 20.08
CA PHE A 894 -8.18 -9.50 19.16
C PHE A 894 -8.00 -10.19 17.80
N ILE A 895 -9.08 -10.16 17.01
CA ILE A 895 -9.08 -10.72 15.67
C ILE A 895 -9.61 -9.63 14.76
N SER A 896 -8.75 -9.13 13.89
CA SER A 896 -9.10 -8.21 12.82
C SER A 896 -9.68 -8.94 11.60
N ILE A 897 -10.37 -8.19 10.74
CA ILE A 897 -10.93 -8.74 9.50
C ILE A 897 -9.82 -9.18 8.53
N LYS A 898 -8.68 -8.48 8.50
CA LYS A 898 -7.52 -8.89 7.69
C LYS A 898 -6.86 -10.17 8.23
N GLU A 899 -6.73 -10.30 9.56
CA GLU A 899 -6.25 -11.55 10.18
C GLU A 899 -7.16 -12.74 9.86
N LEU A 900 -8.48 -12.55 9.95
CA LEU A 900 -9.43 -13.60 9.58
C LEU A 900 -9.35 -13.91 8.08
N ALA A 901 -9.23 -12.90 7.22
CA ALA A 901 -9.08 -13.11 5.77
C ALA A 901 -7.86 -13.97 5.44
N GLN A 902 -6.69 -13.59 5.97
CA GLN A 902 -5.46 -14.36 5.77
C GLN A 902 -5.60 -15.78 6.29
N PHE A 903 -6.09 -15.95 7.52
CA PHE A 903 -6.30 -17.27 8.13
C PHE A 903 -7.25 -18.14 7.30
N VAL A 904 -8.35 -17.58 6.79
CA VAL A 904 -9.33 -18.31 5.99
C VAL A 904 -8.73 -18.72 4.65
N CYS A 905 -8.03 -17.82 3.95
CA CYS A 905 -7.33 -18.13 2.72
C CYS A 905 -6.36 -19.30 2.93
N ASP A 906 -5.46 -19.18 3.91
CA ASP A 906 -4.41 -20.17 4.15
C ASP A 906 -4.98 -21.53 4.55
N GLN A 907 -5.91 -21.57 5.51
CA GLN A 907 -6.41 -22.82 6.08
C GLN A 907 -7.40 -23.54 5.19
N VAL A 908 -8.25 -22.82 4.44
CA VAL A 908 -9.15 -23.48 3.47
C VAL A 908 -8.31 -24.08 2.35
N GLN A 909 -7.33 -23.33 1.85
CA GLN A 909 -6.44 -23.81 0.80
C GLN A 909 -5.63 -25.03 1.26
N GLU A 910 -4.95 -24.96 2.40
CA GLU A 910 -4.14 -26.07 2.94
C GLU A 910 -4.97 -27.34 3.17
N ARG A 911 -6.13 -27.23 3.82
CA ARG A 911 -6.95 -28.39 4.22
C ARG A 911 -7.80 -28.96 3.09
N SER A 912 -8.08 -28.17 2.06
CA SER A 912 -8.73 -28.66 0.84
C SER A 912 -7.76 -29.37 -0.11
N GLU A 913 -6.46 -29.43 0.23
CA GLU A 913 -5.39 -29.81 -0.71
C GLU A 913 -5.47 -28.95 -1.98
N ASP A 914 -5.61 -27.64 -1.75
CA ASP A 914 -5.85 -26.55 -2.68
C ASP A 914 -7.16 -26.63 -3.49
N GLN A 915 -8.06 -27.61 -3.28
CA GLN A 915 -9.26 -27.78 -4.12
C GLN A 915 -10.36 -26.71 -3.96
N GLN A 916 -10.27 -25.87 -2.93
CA GLN A 916 -11.24 -24.82 -2.63
C GLN A 916 -10.55 -23.48 -2.39
N HIS A 917 -10.97 -22.44 -3.12
CA HIS A 917 -10.44 -21.08 -2.98
C HIS A 917 -11.52 -20.08 -2.56
N PRO A 918 -11.46 -19.55 -1.33
CA PRO A 918 -12.28 -18.43 -0.93
C PRO A 918 -12.03 -17.21 -1.82
N ILE A 919 -13.09 -16.44 -2.12
CA ILE A 919 -12.95 -15.08 -2.65
C ILE A 919 -13.17 -14.14 -1.48
N ILE A 920 -12.13 -13.42 -1.07
CA ILE A 920 -12.20 -12.48 0.04
C ILE A 920 -11.82 -11.12 -0.47
N VAL A 921 -12.76 -10.18 -0.47
CA VAL A 921 -12.50 -8.80 -0.87
C VAL A 921 -12.76 -7.88 0.32
N ILE A 922 -11.69 -7.25 0.78
CA ILE A 922 -11.73 -6.16 1.76
C ILE A 922 -11.38 -4.90 0.98
N PRO A 923 -12.36 -3.98 0.75
CA PRO A 923 -12.09 -2.75 0.02
C PRO A 923 -10.98 -1.94 0.70
N THR A 924 -10.07 -1.37 -0.08
CA THR A 924 -8.98 -0.51 0.44
C THR A 924 -9.44 0.61 1.39
N ALA A 925 -10.61 1.20 1.14
CA ALA A 925 -11.18 2.24 2.00
C ALA A 925 -11.94 1.69 3.22
N ALA A 926 -12.18 0.38 3.29
CA ALA A 926 -12.77 -0.24 4.47
C ALA A 926 -11.72 -0.32 5.59
N PRO A 927 -12.01 0.19 6.80
CA PRO A 927 -11.06 0.11 7.90
C PRO A 927 -10.76 -1.35 8.28
N ASN A 928 -9.52 -1.62 8.71
CA ASN A 928 -9.19 -2.92 9.30
C ASN A 928 -9.86 -3.04 10.68
N ILE A 929 -11.06 -3.61 10.71
CA ILE A 929 -11.91 -3.68 11.89
C ILE A 929 -11.65 -4.94 12.72
N LEU A 930 -11.71 -4.79 14.04
CA LEU A 930 -11.79 -5.91 14.96
C LEU A 930 -13.18 -6.56 14.89
N ILE A 931 -13.21 -7.88 14.74
CA ILE A 931 -14.43 -8.67 14.56
C ILE A 931 -14.61 -9.77 15.61
N GLY A 932 -13.58 -10.04 16.41
CA GLY A 932 -13.64 -10.97 17.54
C GLY A 932 -12.55 -10.72 18.57
N ASN A 933 -12.67 -11.35 19.73
CA ASN A 933 -11.66 -11.31 20.78
C ASN A 933 -11.54 -12.65 21.51
N LEU A 934 -10.32 -12.99 21.90
CA LEU A 934 -10.01 -14.14 22.75
C LEU A 934 -10.47 -13.84 24.18
N LYS A 935 -11.04 -14.84 24.85
CA LYS A 935 -11.35 -14.73 26.28
C LYS A 935 -10.05 -14.69 27.07
N SER A 936 -9.93 -13.78 28.02
CA SER A 936 -9.03 -14.00 29.15
C SER A 936 -9.55 -15.23 29.92
N ASN A 937 -8.69 -16.25 30.07
CA ASN A 937 -9.00 -17.45 30.85
C ASN A 937 -9.21 -17.13 32.33
#